data_AF-A0A024FYG2-F1
#
_entry.id   AF-A0A024FYG2-F1
#
_cell.length_a   1.000
_cell.length_b   1.000
_cell.length_c   1.000
_cell.angle_alpha   90.00
_cell.angle_beta   90.00
_cell.angle_gamma   90.00
#
_symmetry.space_group_name_H-M   'P 1'
#
loop_
_entity.id
_entity.type
_entity.pdbx_description
1 polymer ?
#
loop_
_entity_poly.entity_id
_entity_poly.type
_entity_poly.pdbx_seq_one_letter_code
_entity_poly.pdbx_strand_id
1 'polypeptide(L)'
;MSLDDDLCHQETATFFGKSRNLSSRSQLKSNLVSEMYAKANSDYSNEEISSSGDESDDASDGGRRGSHRQRLIEQRRRSLLHSQSSYRRNQTVLGVYEEEDGMEMSAKEQELMVNIQEVQRQLSMIQVQTEKSQDEMLPSLKDSRRRLIMVSNRLPISFTRDEVTGEWTFTMSSGGLVTALNGIRDEVPFIWIGWLGEEVAQEDQDQVREKLAKEFNCLPVFLSKELAARYYNDFSNDILWPIFHYVPLPMFRPGSEKKFDFRPWDAYKLANKRFAQAVHQVYREGDFVWVHDYHLMMLPSLLRKRHPKATIAWFLHTPFPASDVYRMLPVGQPILRGLLGADLLGFHTYDYARHFLSACSRIVGAYTTPKGIEWQDHFTAVGVYPIGIDPDHFQKLLDAETTQQRIQELCTRFAGKKIIVGVDRMDYIKGIPHRMLSMERFLTMYPKYRENVILIQVAVPSRTSVVEYQNLAANVNEMVGRINGRFGTIEHSPVHYIHRSVRPHELVALYNVADVCLVTSLRDGMNLVSHEYVMCQVRECSERRVGPGVLVLSEFAGSAQSLSGAIRVNPWNTNDIATALDYALNLMPKDREYRHMNLLRYVKTHSASFWGKSFLTDLEYMTTRPTSGTKLTKLPFEEIIHCYTQSSNRLILLNVDNILMGEGSQQRTAITPPKPVGKRVLETLCADPRNTVLVFSAHARSVLISWLRDPRVGIVAESGYYFRFPKSDEWQTLTGEVDLSWKKVVRPIMQYFTERTPGSRIEIKDSSMIWHYGETDSIFGPMQARDMLLNLEDVLCNLPLEVLPGSNRVIVRLQGIQKTAILEELMRRSTQESDRNHRPLDFLLCIGDADDDTLFAYFRKYHDSITNQDAAGPQTVKQTETSMVTSRDNDSSTRIMRPLQTNDTNVFSSQAAIYTCHVGSVKKSSAMFYFERSGDVMLLLRGLASNSQMNTS
;
A
#
# COMPACT_ATOMS: atom_id res chain seq x y z
N MET A 1 -59.98 35.58 30.64
CA MET A 1 -60.67 35.42 29.35
C MET A 1 -59.61 35.21 28.30
N SER A 2 -59.73 34.09 27.57
CA SER A 2 -59.23 33.74 26.22
C SER A 2 -58.44 34.80 25.42
N LEU A 3 -57.52 34.50 24.51
CA LEU A 3 -56.92 33.30 23.91
C LEU A 3 -55.79 33.86 22.99
N ASP A 4 -54.72 33.08 22.81
CA ASP A 4 -53.95 32.81 21.56
C ASP A 4 -53.42 33.95 20.68
N ASP A 5 -52.29 33.84 19.99
CA ASP A 5 -51.13 32.95 20.05
C ASP A 5 -50.04 33.55 19.12
N ASP A 6 -48.80 33.33 19.54
CA ASP A 6 -47.63 32.92 18.77
C ASP A 6 -46.81 33.79 17.79
N LEU A 7 -45.51 33.80 18.19
CA LEU A 7 -44.28 33.58 17.41
C LEU A 7 -43.48 34.77 16.84
N CYS A 8 -42.79 35.47 17.77
CA CYS A 8 -41.31 35.59 17.92
C CYS A 8 -40.45 35.30 16.66
N HIS A 9 -39.82 36.31 16.03
CA HIS A 9 -38.49 36.92 16.33
C HIS A 9 -37.29 36.08 15.87
N GLN A 10 -36.22 36.60 15.24
CA GLN A 10 -35.47 37.87 15.41
C GLN A 10 -34.58 38.06 14.15
N GLU A 11 -34.76 39.03 13.25
CA GLU A 11 -34.29 40.45 13.22
C GLU A 11 -33.43 40.92 14.42
N THR A 12 -32.43 41.81 14.37
CA THR A 12 -31.72 42.68 13.40
C THR A 12 -30.65 43.39 14.27
N ALA A 13 -29.40 43.54 13.82
CA ALA A 13 -28.83 44.76 13.21
C ALA A 13 -28.55 45.98 14.14
N THR A 14 -27.46 46.65 13.74
CA THR A 14 -27.17 48.10 13.77
C THR A 14 -26.43 48.79 14.95
N PHE A 15 -25.26 49.32 14.55
CA PHE A 15 -24.69 50.67 14.78
C PHE A 15 -24.20 51.15 16.16
N PHE A 16 -22.92 51.55 16.19
CA PHE A 16 -22.27 52.79 16.69
C PHE A 16 -20.77 52.46 16.87
N GLY A 17 -19.77 53.25 16.43
CA GLY A 17 -19.45 54.58 16.93
C GLY A 17 -18.18 54.53 17.80
N LYS A 18 -17.11 55.21 17.37
CA LYS A 18 -15.81 55.38 18.05
C LYS A 18 -15.94 55.82 19.52
N SER A 19 -15.12 55.25 20.42
CA SER A 19 -14.53 55.94 21.60
C SER A 19 -13.64 54.98 22.42
N ARG A 20 -12.35 55.29 22.59
CA ARG A 20 -11.66 55.40 23.90
C ARG A 20 -10.18 55.77 23.75
N ASN A 21 -9.91 57.02 24.09
CA ASN A 21 -8.66 57.52 24.69
C ASN A 21 -8.57 57.09 26.16
N LEU A 22 -7.35 57.07 26.72
CA LEU A 22 -6.91 57.56 28.05
C LEU A 22 -5.52 56.97 28.36
N SER A 23 -4.44 57.74 28.18
CA SER A 23 -3.72 58.53 29.20
C SER A 23 -2.74 57.73 30.08
N SER A 24 -1.45 57.88 29.75
CA SER A 24 -0.33 58.26 30.63
C SER A 24 -0.29 57.81 32.11
N ARG A 25 0.76 57.05 32.46
CA ARG A 25 1.68 57.20 33.62
C ARG A 25 2.69 56.04 33.57
N SER A 26 3.96 56.25 33.23
CA SER A 26 5.06 56.90 33.98
C SER A 26 5.95 55.88 34.73
N GLN A 27 7.27 56.11 34.65
CA GLN A 27 8.36 55.65 35.53
C GLN A 27 9.10 54.36 35.08
N LEU A 28 10.33 54.53 34.55
CA LEU A 28 11.65 54.41 35.22
C LEU A 28 12.12 52.93 35.25
N LYS A 29 13.24 52.45 34.70
CA LYS A 29 14.63 52.92 34.41
C LYS A 29 15.24 51.99 33.31
N SER A 30 15.90 52.47 32.26
CA SER A 30 17.39 52.54 32.03
C SER A 30 18.18 51.29 32.50
N ASN A 31 19.21 50.74 31.84
CA ASN A 31 19.98 51.04 30.63
C ASN A 31 21.06 49.93 30.46
N LEU A 32 21.59 49.80 29.23
CA LEU A 32 22.93 49.34 28.81
C LEU A 32 23.47 47.92 29.08
N VAL A 33 23.80 47.25 27.96
CA VAL A 33 25.12 46.73 27.53
C VAL A 33 26.13 46.32 28.60
N SER A 34 26.61 45.08 28.44
CA SER A 34 27.93 44.52 28.78
C SER A 34 28.87 45.38 29.61
N GLU A 35 29.30 44.87 30.77
CA GLU A 35 30.71 44.78 31.14
C GLU A 35 30.91 43.90 32.39
N MET A 36 31.92 43.04 32.30
CA MET A 36 32.94 42.77 33.33
C MET A 36 32.59 42.00 34.63
N TYR A 37 33.22 40.81 34.69
CA TYR A 37 34.10 40.35 35.78
C TYR A 37 33.55 40.20 37.21
N ALA A 38 33.39 38.92 37.57
CA ALA A 38 34.06 38.25 38.71
C ALA A 38 34.03 38.86 40.12
N LYS A 39 33.41 38.12 41.05
CA LYS A 39 33.91 37.66 42.37
C LYS A 39 32.68 37.19 43.17
N ALA A 40 32.72 36.25 44.09
CA ALA A 40 33.61 35.19 44.55
C ALA A 40 32.80 34.45 45.64
N ASN A 41 33.20 33.21 45.95
CA ASN A 41 33.23 32.54 47.27
C ASN A 41 32.62 33.30 48.47
N SER A 42 31.99 32.68 49.47
CA SER A 42 31.89 31.29 49.96
C SER A 42 30.94 31.33 51.17
N ASP A 43 30.46 30.19 51.68
CA ASP A 43 30.81 29.75 53.05
C ASP A 43 30.08 28.49 53.53
N TYR A 44 30.75 27.88 54.52
CA TYR A 44 30.58 26.63 55.27
C TYR A 44 31.35 25.43 54.69
N SER A 45 32.36 24.82 55.31
CA SER A 45 33.31 25.05 56.44
C SER A 45 33.83 23.67 56.89
N ASN A 46 35.12 23.61 57.28
CA ASN A 46 35.86 22.64 58.13
C ASN A 46 37.00 21.90 57.37
N GLU A 47 38.27 22.34 57.50
CA GLU A 47 39.28 22.06 58.58
C GLU A 47 39.93 20.66 58.40
N GLU A 48 41.25 20.40 58.37
CA GLU A 48 42.50 20.95 58.97
C GLU A 48 43.72 20.28 58.22
N ILE A 49 44.86 20.92 57.85
CA ILE A 49 46.16 21.19 58.57
C ILE A 49 47.40 20.60 57.83
N SER A 50 48.36 21.50 57.47
CA SER A 50 49.85 21.41 57.38
C SER A 50 50.55 20.30 56.54
N SER A 51 51.77 20.40 55.98
CA SER A 51 52.78 21.42 55.65
C SER A 51 54.00 20.69 55.05
N SER A 52 54.87 21.40 54.29
CA SER A 52 56.24 21.01 53.80
C SER A 52 56.31 19.88 52.75
N GLY A 53 57.18 19.86 51.75
CA GLY A 53 58.31 20.70 51.34
C GLY A 53 59.09 19.95 50.23
N ASP A 54 59.91 20.71 49.52
CA ASP A 54 61.07 20.32 48.69
C ASP A 54 60.95 19.89 47.21
N GLU A 55 61.94 20.44 46.50
CA GLU A 55 62.23 20.58 45.07
C GLU A 55 63.06 19.41 44.49
N SER A 56 63.54 19.63 43.26
CA SER A 56 64.60 18.96 42.47
C SER A 56 64.09 17.97 41.40
N ASP A 57 64.16 18.32 40.11
CA ASP A 57 65.34 18.38 39.20
C ASP A 57 65.73 16.95 38.72
N ASP A 58 66.17 16.64 37.51
CA ASP A 58 66.57 17.41 36.35
C ASP A 58 66.59 16.50 35.10
N ALA A 59 66.85 17.11 33.96
CA ALA A 59 66.85 16.60 32.60
C ALA A 59 68.11 15.79 32.16
N SER A 60 68.07 15.42 30.87
CA SER A 60 69.17 15.12 29.89
C SER A 60 69.05 13.71 29.30
N ASP A 61 69.26 13.42 28.01
CA ASP A 61 69.79 14.09 26.82
C ASP A 61 69.27 13.22 25.64
N GLY A 62 68.80 13.68 24.48
CA GLY A 62 69.49 14.49 23.48
C GLY A 62 69.05 14.06 22.07
N GLY A 63 69.23 14.93 21.07
CA GLY A 63 69.53 14.44 19.71
C GLY A 63 68.53 14.65 18.56
N ARG A 64 68.30 15.91 18.20
CA ARG A 64 68.38 16.48 16.81
C ARG A 64 67.56 15.89 15.63
N ARG A 65 66.69 16.78 15.13
CA ARG A 65 66.59 17.37 13.75
C ARG A 65 66.38 16.44 12.54
N GLY A 66 65.35 16.81 11.75
CA GLY A 66 65.56 17.10 10.32
C GLY A 66 64.50 16.60 9.35
N SER A 67 63.64 17.52 8.92
CA SER A 67 62.86 17.60 7.65
C SER A 67 62.39 16.29 7.01
N HIS A 68 61.10 15.97 7.05
CA HIS A 68 60.05 16.56 6.22
C HIS A 68 60.33 16.48 4.70
N ARG A 69 59.54 15.61 4.07
CA ARG A 69 58.86 15.86 2.79
C ARG A 69 59.68 15.70 1.51
N GLN A 70 60.16 14.49 1.26
CA GLN A 70 60.17 13.85 -0.08
C GLN A 70 60.71 12.40 0.00
N ARG A 71 59.91 11.49 0.54
CA ARG A 71 59.93 10.07 0.14
C ARG A 71 58.51 9.64 -0.20
N LEU A 72 57.91 10.49 -1.05
CA LEU A 72 56.74 10.16 -1.84
C LEU A 72 57.15 9.03 -2.78
N ILE A 73 56.29 8.02 -2.81
CA ILE A 73 55.95 7.26 -4.01
C ILE A 73 57.10 6.37 -4.51
N GLU A 74 56.88 5.06 -4.31
CA GLU A 74 57.29 4.07 -5.30
C GLU A 74 58.76 3.60 -5.23
N GLN A 75 59.16 3.14 -4.06
CA GLN A 75 60.07 2.00 -4.00
C GLN A 75 59.49 0.94 -3.07
N ARG A 76 59.12 -0.19 -3.68
CA ARG A 76 58.75 -1.50 -3.09
C ARG A 76 57.27 -1.75 -2.83
N ARG A 77 56.41 -1.37 -3.77
CA ARG A 77 55.77 -2.33 -4.69
C ARG A 77 56.60 -3.63 -4.83
N ARG A 78 56.03 -4.75 -4.39
CA ARG A 78 56.37 -6.12 -4.82
C ARG A 78 57.75 -6.64 -4.43
N SER A 79 57.73 -7.36 -3.31
CA SER A 79 58.48 -8.60 -3.07
C SER A 79 57.78 -9.25 -1.88
N LEU A 80 56.53 -9.70 -1.99
CA LEU A 80 56.15 -10.99 -2.57
C LEU A 80 56.99 -12.15 -1.98
N LEU A 81 56.25 -13.00 -1.26
CA LEU A 81 56.35 -14.47 -1.25
C LEU A 81 57.08 -15.13 -0.08
N HIS A 82 56.45 -16.23 0.33
CA HIS A 82 56.88 -17.28 1.27
C HIS A 82 56.64 -16.98 2.74
N SER A 83 55.93 -17.79 3.51
CA SER A 83 55.22 -19.07 3.27
C SER A 83 54.55 -19.39 4.61
N GLN A 84 53.26 -19.73 4.64
CA GLN A 84 52.80 -21.11 4.91
C GLN A 84 53.82 -21.91 5.74
N SER A 85 53.51 -22.30 6.97
CA SER A 85 52.74 -23.51 7.29
C SER A 85 52.96 -23.71 8.81
N SER A 86 52.01 -24.14 9.62
CA SER A 86 51.64 -25.55 9.66
C SER A 86 50.51 -25.75 10.67
N TYR A 87 49.59 -26.60 10.24
CA TYR A 87 48.47 -27.19 10.96
C TYR A 87 48.87 -28.01 12.21
N ARG A 88 47.84 -28.25 13.05
CA ARG A 88 47.61 -29.42 13.92
C ARG A 88 48.38 -29.49 15.25
N ARG A 89 47.63 -29.52 16.36
CA ARG A 89 47.25 -30.80 17.03
C ARG A 89 46.28 -30.59 18.20
N ASN A 90 45.20 -31.37 18.14
CA ASN A 90 44.44 -32.05 19.20
C ASN A 90 44.64 -31.64 20.67
N GLN A 91 43.50 -31.25 21.25
CA GLN A 91 42.74 -32.02 22.25
C GLN A 91 43.41 -32.33 23.60
N THR A 92 42.61 -32.04 24.64
CA THR A 92 42.38 -32.80 25.89
C THR A 92 43.04 -32.32 27.20
N VAL A 93 42.18 -32.20 28.23
CA VAL A 93 42.36 -32.46 29.68
C VAL A 93 42.54 -31.28 30.67
N LEU A 94 41.44 -31.10 31.44
CA LEU A 94 41.28 -30.80 32.89
C LEU A 94 41.93 -29.57 33.57
N GLY A 95 41.09 -28.86 34.35
CA GLY A 95 41.44 -28.50 35.73
C GLY A 95 41.23 -27.05 36.18
N VAL A 96 40.07 -26.80 36.81
CA VAL A 96 39.77 -25.98 38.01
C VAL A 96 40.79 -24.89 38.46
N TYR A 97 40.36 -23.63 38.59
CA TYR A 97 40.23 -22.82 39.84
C TYR A 97 40.09 -21.30 39.57
N GLU A 98 39.12 -20.71 40.28
CA GLU A 98 39.01 -19.36 40.91
C GLU A 98 39.27 -18.03 40.17
N GLU A 99 38.19 -17.23 40.16
CA GLU A 99 37.99 -15.80 40.54
C GLU A 99 39.00 -14.67 40.24
N GLU A 100 38.38 -13.52 39.91
CA GLU A 100 38.83 -12.11 39.90
C GLU A 100 39.77 -11.62 38.78
N ASP A 101 39.21 -10.94 37.77
CA ASP A 101 39.28 -9.47 37.67
C ASP A 101 38.47 -8.94 36.46
N GLY A 102 37.63 -7.95 36.72
CA GLY A 102 36.79 -7.29 35.73
C GLY A 102 37.60 -6.29 34.88
N MET A 103 38.03 -6.72 33.70
CA MET A 103 38.59 -5.82 32.69
C MET A 103 37.47 -5.22 31.83
N GLU A 104 37.15 -3.94 32.01
CA GLU A 104 36.28 -3.20 31.08
C GLU A 104 36.97 -3.10 29.72
N MET A 105 36.43 -3.83 28.72
CA MET A 105 36.90 -3.74 27.34
C MET A 105 36.64 -2.37 26.74
N SER A 106 37.63 -1.84 26.04
CA SER A 106 37.52 -0.60 25.26
C SER A 106 36.44 -0.73 24.17
N ALA A 107 35.77 0.38 23.84
CA ALA A 107 34.75 0.41 22.78
C ALA A 107 35.28 -0.12 21.43
N LYS A 108 36.59 0.03 21.17
CA LYS A 108 37.24 -0.54 19.98
C LYS A 108 37.38 -2.06 20.04
N GLU A 109 37.56 -2.64 21.23
CA GLU A 109 37.67 -4.09 21.42
C GLU A 109 36.29 -4.76 21.33
N GLN A 110 35.23 -4.08 21.82
CA GLN A 110 33.84 -4.50 21.61
C GLN A 110 33.46 -4.47 20.12
N GLU A 111 33.86 -3.44 19.39
CA GLU A 111 33.61 -3.34 17.94
C GLU A 111 34.40 -4.40 17.16
N LEU A 112 35.64 -4.68 17.56
CA LEU A 112 36.46 -5.73 16.95
C LEU A 112 35.88 -7.13 17.23
N MET A 113 35.37 -7.38 18.44
CA MET A 113 34.68 -8.62 18.82
C MET A 113 33.41 -8.84 18.00
N VAL A 114 32.60 -7.79 17.80
CA VAL A 114 31.39 -7.87 16.97
C VAL A 114 31.74 -8.17 15.51
N ASN A 115 32.82 -7.55 14.98
CA ASN A 115 33.28 -7.81 13.62
C ASN A 115 33.88 -9.22 13.47
N ILE A 116 34.61 -9.73 14.47
CA ILE A 116 35.14 -11.10 14.48
C ILE A 116 34.01 -12.12 14.55
N GLN A 117 32.98 -11.89 15.37
CA GLN A 117 31.80 -12.75 15.46
C GLN A 117 30.99 -12.76 14.16
N GLU A 118 30.85 -11.62 13.47
CA GLU A 118 30.17 -11.55 12.17
C GLU A 118 30.98 -12.24 11.06
N VAL A 119 32.32 -12.13 11.05
CA VAL A 119 33.18 -12.85 10.10
C VAL A 119 33.16 -14.36 10.35
N GLN A 120 33.15 -14.80 11.62
CA GLN A 120 32.99 -16.21 11.97
C GLN A 120 31.59 -16.75 11.59
N ARG A 121 30.54 -15.92 11.69
CA ARG A 121 29.18 -16.25 11.22
C ARG A 121 29.08 -16.33 9.69
N GLN A 122 29.86 -15.52 8.97
CA GLN A 122 29.92 -15.59 7.52
C GLN A 122 30.73 -16.80 7.04
N LEU A 123 31.81 -17.15 7.73
CA LEU A 123 32.61 -18.36 7.44
C LEU A 123 31.83 -19.66 7.75
N SER A 124 31.02 -19.69 8.80
CA SER A 124 30.15 -20.85 9.09
C SER A 124 29.00 -20.99 8.08
N MET A 125 28.49 -19.89 7.52
CA MET A 125 27.52 -19.95 6.42
C MET A 125 28.13 -20.45 5.09
N ILE A 126 29.43 -20.26 4.87
CA ILE A 126 30.12 -20.74 3.67
C ILE A 126 30.53 -22.22 3.81
N GLN A 127 30.91 -22.68 5.01
CA GLN A 127 31.26 -24.09 5.24
C GLN A 127 30.06 -25.05 5.19
N VAL A 128 28.83 -24.56 5.35
CA VAL A 128 27.60 -25.38 5.20
C VAL A 128 27.19 -25.57 3.72
N GLN A 129 27.81 -24.86 2.77
CA GLN A 129 27.52 -25.02 1.33
C GLN A 129 28.36 -26.09 0.62
N THR A 130 29.30 -26.73 1.32
CA THR A 130 30.08 -27.85 0.78
C THR A 130 30.15 -28.97 1.80
N GLU A 131 29.06 -29.74 1.94
CA GLU A 131 29.12 -31.20 2.07
C GLU A 131 27.71 -31.80 2.11
N LYS A 132 27.53 -32.82 1.26
CA LYS A 132 26.41 -33.79 1.15
C LYS A 132 25.14 -33.35 0.41
N SER A 133 25.28 -33.44 -0.92
CA SER A 133 24.39 -34.17 -1.85
C SER A 133 22.98 -34.48 -1.33
N GLN A 134 22.04 -33.71 -1.86
CA GLN A 134 20.60 -33.92 -1.83
C GLN A 134 20.23 -35.16 -2.64
N ASP A 135 19.55 -36.11 -2.02
CA ASP A 135 18.52 -36.88 -2.71
C ASP A 135 17.38 -37.25 -1.77
N GLU A 136 16.17 -37.00 -2.29
CA GLU A 136 14.85 -37.53 -1.92
C GLU A 136 14.25 -37.27 -0.53
N MET A 137 13.42 -36.22 -0.45
CA MET A 137 12.19 -36.19 0.36
C MET A 137 11.20 -35.16 -0.20
N LEU A 138 10.66 -35.41 -1.40
CA LEU A 138 9.65 -34.56 -2.04
C LEU A 138 8.39 -35.37 -2.37
N PRO A 139 7.18 -34.84 -2.12
CA PRO A 139 5.94 -35.47 -2.55
C PRO A 139 5.84 -35.51 -4.08
N SER A 140 5.15 -36.54 -4.57
CA SER A 140 5.15 -37.03 -5.96
C SER A 140 4.91 -35.98 -7.06
N LEU A 141 5.74 -36.05 -8.10
CA LEU A 141 5.73 -35.25 -9.34
C LEU A 141 4.57 -35.59 -10.31
N LYS A 142 3.30 -35.46 -9.89
CA LYS A 142 2.15 -35.73 -10.78
C LYS A 142 0.98 -34.75 -10.66
N ASP A 143 1.25 -33.46 -10.49
CA ASP A 143 0.19 -32.46 -10.59
C ASP A 143 0.64 -31.23 -11.37
N SER A 144 -0.06 -30.92 -12.45
CA SER A 144 0.16 -29.75 -13.32
C SER A 144 -0.48 -28.48 -12.75
N ARG A 145 -1.12 -28.57 -11.57
CA ARG A 145 -1.74 -27.45 -10.85
C ARG A 145 -0.69 -26.64 -10.08
N ARG A 146 -0.80 -25.31 -10.12
CA ARG A 146 0.06 -24.39 -9.36
C ARG A 146 -0.11 -24.66 -7.86
N ARG A 147 0.99 -24.72 -7.09
CA ARG A 147 0.95 -24.92 -5.64
C ARG A 147 0.71 -23.62 -4.89
N LEU A 148 0.02 -23.70 -3.76
CA LEU A 148 -0.24 -22.58 -2.85
C LEU A 148 0.58 -22.72 -1.56
N ILE A 149 1.42 -21.74 -1.27
CA ILE A 149 2.14 -21.63 0.00
C ILE A 149 1.40 -20.61 0.86
N MET A 150 0.70 -21.11 1.88
CA MET A 150 0.04 -20.27 2.86
C MET A 150 0.98 -19.94 4.02
N VAL A 151 1.00 -18.68 4.45
CA VAL A 151 1.83 -18.23 5.56
C VAL A 151 0.98 -17.44 6.55
N SER A 152 0.86 -17.95 7.78
CA SER A 152 0.18 -17.25 8.88
C SER A 152 1.04 -17.28 10.14
N ASN A 153 0.75 -16.38 11.10
CA ASN A 153 1.51 -16.36 12.34
C ASN A 153 1.47 -17.68 13.09
N ARG A 154 0.29 -18.32 13.20
CA ARG A 154 0.11 -19.61 13.87
C ARG A 154 -0.16 -20.72 12.87
N LEU A 155 0.40 -21.90 13.10
CA LEU A 155 -0.07 -23.12 12.45
C LEU A 155 -1.42 -23.56 13.03
N PRO A 156 -2.26 -24.24 12.24
CA PRO A 156 -3.53 -24.79 12.69
C PRO A 156 -3.33 -26.12 13.43
N ILE A 157 -2.29 -26.22 14.26
CA ILE A 157 -1.89 -27.47 14.90
C ILE A 157 -1.90 -27.25 16.41
N SER A 158 -2.62 -28.10 17.12
CA SER A 158 -2.46 -28.30 18.55
C SER A 158 -1.50 -29.46 18.76
N PHE A 159 -0.60 -29.34 19.73
CA PHE A 159 0.39 -30.36 20.00
C PHE A 159 0.50 -30.64 21.49
N THR A 160 0.87 -31.88 21.80
CA THR A 160 1.17 -32.34 23.15
C THR A 160 2.45 -33.14 23.10
N ARG A 161 3.36 -32.87 24.04
CA ARG A 161 4.55 -33.71 24.26
C ARG A 161 4.25 -34.64 25.41
N ASP A 162 4.38 -35.93 25.17
CA ASP A 162 4.32 -36.92 26.24
C ASP A 162 5.61 -36.80 27.08
N GLU A 163 5.47 -36.51 28.37
CA GLU A 163 6.60 -36.31 29.28
C GLU A 163 7.37 -37.61 29.58
N VAL A 164 6.74 -38.77 29.37
CA VAL A 164 7.32 -40.09 29.64
C VAL A 164 8.04 -40.65 28.43
N THR A 165 7.44 -40.55 27.25
CA THR A 165 8.02 -41.09 26.00
C THR A 165 8.83 -40.05 25.23
N GLY A 166 8.64 -38.76 25.53
CA GLY A 166 9.24 -37.65 24.80
C GLY A 166 8.59 -37.40 23.43
N GLU A 167 7.58 -38.19 23.04
CA GLU A 167 6.97 -38.11 21.72
C GLU A 167 6.02 -36.93 21.56
N TRP A 168 6.05 -36.32 20.37
CA TRP A 168 5.16 -35.24 19.98
C TRP A 168 3.93 -35.79 19.26
N THR A 169 2.74 -35.44 19.76
CA THR A 169 1.45 -35.73 19.13
C THR A 169 0.85 -34.43 18.59
N PHE A 170 0.34 -34.48 17.35
CA PHE A 170 -0.17 -33.31 16.63
C PHE A 170 -1.62 -33.56 16.20
N THR A 171 -2.46 -32.53 16.35
CA THR A 171 -3.87 -32.57 15.93
C THR A 171 -4.21 -31.28 15.19
N MET A 172 -4.93 -31.39 14.08
CA MET A 172 -5.41 -30.22 13.34
C MET A 172 -6.51 -29.52 14.15
N SER A 173 -6.31 -28.23 14.39
CA SER A 173 -7.29 -27.37 15.05
C SER A 173 -8.41 -26.98 14.08
N SER A 174 -9.62 -26.84 14.60
CA SER A 174 -10.74 -26.24 13.87
C SER A 174 -10.66 -24.70 13.99
N GLY A 175 -10.78 -23.99 12.86
CA GLY A 175 -10.73 -22.52 12.85
C GLY A 175 -11.08 -21.95 11.48
N GLY A 176 -11.56 -20.70 11.42
CA GLY A 176 -12.09 -20.09 10.20
C GLY A 176 -11.15 -20.12 8.99
N LEU A 177 -9.85 -19.87 9.19
CA LEU A 177 -8.86 -19.98 8.10
C LEU A 177 -8.68 -21.44 7.64
N VAL A 178 -8.65 -22.39 8.59
CA VAL A 178 -8.53 -23.84 8.31
C VAL A 178 -9.71 -24.32 7.48
N THR A 179 -10.91 -23.87 7.81
CA THR A 179 -12.11 -24.30 7.10
C THR A 179 -12.22 -23.68 5.71
N ALA A 180 -11.82 -22.41 5.55
CA ALA A 180 -11.67 -21.79 4.22
C ALA A 180 -10.77 -22.64 3.30
N LEU A 181 -9.67 -23.13 3.87
CA LEU A 181 -8.66 -23.90 3.16
C LEU A 181 -9.09 -25.31 2.83
N ASN A 182 -9.79 -25.99 3.73
CA ASN A 182 -10.34 -27.31 3.45
C ASN A 182 -11.27 -27.27 2.23
N GLY A 183 -12.04 -26.18 2.04
CA GLY A 183 -12.90 -26.01 0.87
C GLY A 183 -12.17 -25.74 -0.47
N ILE A 184 -10.86 -25.49 -0.44
CA ILE A 184 -10.02 -25.31 -1.65
C ILE A 184 -8.91 -26.36 -1.77
N ARG A 185 -8.77 -27.24 -0.76
CA ARG A 185 -7.71 -28.26 -0.67
C ARG A 185 -7.75 -29.25 -1.84
N ASP A 186 -8.94 -29.60 -2.29
CA ASP A 186 -9.13 -30.54 -3.40
C ASP A 186 -8.76 -29.93 -4.76
N GLU A 187 -8.79 -28.59 -4.86
CA GLU A 187 -8.52 -27.83 -6.08
C GLU A 187 -7.04 -27.46 -6.20
N VAL A 188 -6.37 -27.10 -5.09
CA VAL A 188 -5.00 -26.60 -5.11
C VAL A 188 -4.13 -27.30 -4.04
N PRO A 189 -3.02 -27.96 -4.42
CA PRO A 189 -2.09 -28.51 -3.45
C PRO A 189 -1.46 -27.38 -2.64
N PHE A 190 -1.61 -27.42 -1.31
CA PHE A 190 -1.11 -26.36 -0.43
C PHE A 190 -0.08 -26.82 0.60
N ILE A 191 0.80 -25.90 0.99
CA ILE A 191 1.76 -26.02 2.09
C ILE A 191 1.47 -24.89 3.07
N TRP A 192 1.40 -25.19 4.37
CA TRP A 192 1.12 -24.18 5.39
C TRP A 192 2.35 -23.91 6.26
N ILE A 193 2.81 -22.67 6.27
CA ILE A 193 3.94 -22.21 7.07
C ILE A 193 3.44 -21.36 8.25
N GLY A 194 3.92 -21.65 9.46
CA GLY A 194 3.50 -20.92 10.67
C GLY A 194 4.30 -21.26 11.92
N TRP A 195 4.15 -20.47 12.99
CA TRP A 195 4.73 -20.77 14.30
C TRP A 195 3.80 -21.69 15.12
N LEU A 196 4.37 -22.66 15.83
CA LEU A 196 3.63 -23.62 16.66
C LEU A 196 3.03 -22.99 17.91
N GLY A 197 3.61 -21.90 18.40
CA GLY A 197 3.10 -21.20 19.57
C GLY A 197 3.92 -21.32 20.83
N GLU A 198 4.86 -22.26 20.85
CA GLU A 198 5.82 -22.46 21.91
C GLU A 198 7.23 -22.57 21.30
N GLU A 199 8.23 -22.55 22.18
CA GLU A 199 9.60 -22.85 21.82
C GLU A 199 9.80 -24.38 21.75
N VAL A 200 10.45 -24.84 20.69
CA VAL A 200 10.83 -26.24 20.51
C VAL A 200 12.34 -26.33 20.63
N ALA A 201 12.81 -27.22 21.50
CA ALA A 201 14.23 -27.45 21.72
C ALA A 201 14.92 -27.80 20.40
N GLN A 202 16.14 -27.30 20.21
CA GLN A 202 16.84 -27.39 18.91
C GLN A 202 17.03 -28.84 18.45
N GLU A 203 17.22 -29.77 19.40
CA GLU A 203 17.36 -31.21 19.18
C GLU A 203 16.08 -31.85 18.58
N ASP A 204 14.91 -31.34 18.93
CA ASP A 204 13.60 -31.86 18.50
C ASP A 204 13.11 -31.22 17.18
N GLN A 205 13.73 -30.12 16.74
CA GLN A 205 13.20 -29.31 15.63
C GLN A 205 13.11 -30.06 14.31
N ASP A 206 14.09 -30.92 14.00
CA ASP A 206 14.10 -31.67 12.74
C ASP A 206 13.03 -32.76 12.74
N GLN A 207 12.88 -33.49 13.86
CA GLN A 207 11.83 -34.50 14.04
C GLN A 207 10.43 -33.87 13.91
N VAL A 208 10.20 -32.75 14.59
CA VAL A 208 8.93 -32.01 14.55
C VAL A 208 8.64 -31.51 13.13
N ARG A 209 9.65 -30.95 12.45
CA ARG A 209 9.51 -30.48 11.07
C ARG A 209 9.14 -31.61 10.12
N GLU A 210 9.82 -32.74 10.20
CA GLU A 210 9.58 -33.89 9.34
C GLU A 210 8.18 -34.47 9.54
N LYS A 211 7.76 -34.63 10.80
CA LYS A 211 6.42 -35.15 11.14
C LYS A 211 5.30 -34.23 10.63
N LEU A 212 5.43 -32.92 10.85
CA LEU A 212 4.45 -31.93 10.38
C LEU A 212 4.38 -31.84 8.84
N ALA A 213 5.53 -31.96 8.17
CA ALA A 213 5.58 -31.94 6.71
C ALA A 213 4.90 -33.20 6.12
N LYS A 214 5.17 -34.39 6.67
CA LYS A 214 4.63 -35.66 6.18
C LYS A 214 3.14 -35.82 6.47
N GLU A 215 2.69 -35.51 7.68
CA GLU A 215 1.33 -35.81 8.13
C GLU A 215 0.34 -34.66 7.83
N PHE A 216 0.81 -33.41 7.78
CA PHE A 216 -0.06 -32.24 7.75
C PHE A 216 0.24 -31.23 6.63
N ASN A 217 1.24 -31.47 5.78
CA ASN A 217 1.75 -30.48 4.81
C ASN A 217 2.07 -29.12 5.46
N CYS A 218 2.55 -29.16 6.71
CA CYS A 218 2.86 -27.98 7.50
C CYS A 218 4.37 -27.83 7.69
N LEU A 219 4.87 -26.61 7.63
CA LEU A 219 6.27 -26.27 7.91
C LEU A 219 6.33 -25.31 9.11
N PRO A 220 6.87 -25.75 10.26
CA PRO A 220 6.97 -24.91 11.44
C PRO A 220 8.07 -23.84 11.29
N VAL A 221 7.77 -22.65 11.78
CA VAL A 221 8.74 -21.57 12.02
C VAL A 221 9.06 -21.57 13.51
N PHE A 222 10.29 -21.96 13.84
CA PHE A 222 10.77 -21.98 15.22
C PHE A 222 11.23 -20.59 15.65
N LEU A 223 10.68 -20.11 16.77
CA LEU A 223 11.01 -18.83 17.40
C LEU A 223 11.40 -19.12 18.86
N SER A 224 12.45 -18.48 19.35
CA SER A 224 12.80 -18.56 20.78
C SER A 224 11.76 -17.84 21.63
N LYS A 225 11.64 -18.20 22.91
CA LYS A 225 10.66 -17.59 23.82
C LYS A 225 10.81 -16.07 23.94
N GLU A 226 12.05 -15.57 23.99
CA GLU A 226 12.33 -14.13 24.02
C GLU A 226 11.91 -13.42 22.72
N LEU A 227 12.24 -13.99 21.56
CA LEU A 227 11.87 -13.43 20.27
C LEU A 227 10.35 -13.43 20.10
N ALA A 228 9.69 -14.55 20.43
CA ALA A 228 8.25 -14.70 20.36
C ALA A 228 7.54 -13.68 21.28
N ALA A 229 8.00 -13.50 22.52
CA ALA A 229 7.44 -12.50 23.43
C ALA A 229 7.49 -11.09 22.82
N ARG A 230 8.66 -10.61 22.37
CA ARG A 230 8.81 -9.26 21.82
C ARG A 230 8.07 -9.04 20.49
N TYR A 231 8.08 -10.04 19.61
CA TYR A 231 7.41 -9.95 18.31
C TYR A 231 5.89 -10.05 18.44
N TYR A 232 5.40 -11.05 19.16
CA TYR A 232 3.98 -11.39 19.20
C TYR A 232 3.24 -10.58 20.27
N ASN A 233 3.74 -10.53 21.51
CA ASN A 233 3.08 -9.78 22.58
C ASN A 233 3.36 -8.28 22.40
N ASP A 234 4.62 -7.87 22.52
CA ASP A 234 4.96 -6.45 22.67
C ASP A 234 4.73 -5.65 21.37
N PHE A 235 5.07 -6.18 20.20
CA PHE A 235 4.86 -5.44 18.94
C PHE A 235 3.50 -5.72 18.30
N SER A 236 3.18 -6.99 18.04
CA SER A 236 1.96 -7.32 17.29
C SER A 236 0.69 -7.04 18.12
N ASN A 237 0.65 -7.43 19.40
CA ASN A 237 -0.55 -7.34 20.22
C ASN A 237 -0.64 -6.07 21.08
N ASP A 238 0.48 -5.46 21.48
CA ASP A 238 0.46 -4.23 22.29
C ASP A 238 0.61 -2.94 21.48
N ILE A 239 1.07 -3.03 20.22
CA ILE A 239 1.20 -1.86 19.32
C ILE A 239 0.25 -1.97 18.13
N LEU A 240 0.43 -2.95 17.24
CA LEU A 240 -0.35 -3.01 15.99
C LEU A 240 -1.84 -3.25 16.25
N TRP A 241 -2.18 -4.23 17.09
CA TRP A 241 -3.56 -4.58 17.41
C TRP A 241 -4.36 -3.38 17.95
N PRO A 242 -3.94 -2.66 19.01
CA PRO A 242 -4.68 -1.49 19.47
C PRO A 242 -4.83 -0.39 18.42
N ILE A 243 -3.76 -0.03 17.68
CA ILE A 243 -3.84 1.01 16.63
C ILE A 243 -4.87 0.63 15.56
N PHE A 244 -4.84 -0.62 15.08
CA PHE A 244 -5.74 -1.07 14.02
C PHE A 244 -7.20 -1.13 14.47
N HIS A 245 -7.43 -1.24 15.79
CA HIS A 245 -8.75 -1.23 16.39
C HIS A 245 -9.13 0.11 17.04
N TYR A 246 -8.42 1.20 16.70
CA TYR A 246 -8.70 2.56 17.21
C TYR A 246 -8.64 2.68 18.74
N VAL A 247 -7.86 1.83 19.38
CA VAL A 247 -7.60 1.87 20.82
C VAL A 247 -6.34 2.70 21.06
N PRO A 248 -6.38 3.72 21.94
CA PRO A 248 -5.20 4.50 22.28
C PRO A 248 -4.06 3.60 22.79
N LEU A 249 -2.85 3.85 22.29
CA LEU A 249 -1.68 3.09 22.73
C LEU A 249 -1.44 3.27 24.24
N PRO A 250 -0.97 2.23 24.95
CA PRO A 250 -0.64 2.32 26.36
C PRO A 250 0.37 3.44 26.70
N MET A 251 1.23 3.83 25.75
CA MET A 251 2.22 4.92 25.91
C MET A 251 1.60 6.31 26.10
N PHE A 252 0.32 6.50 25.78
CA PHE A 252 -0.36 7.80 25.94
C PHE A 252 -1.30 7.82 27.15
N ARG A 253 -1.15 6.88 28.09
CA ARG A 253 -1.88 6.90 29.35
C ARG A 253 -1.22 7.89 30.33
N PRO A 254 -1.99 8.54 31.22
CA PRO A 254 -1.42 9.34 32.29
C PRO A 254 -0.42 8.50 33.11
N GLY A 255 0.82 9.00 33.28
CA GLY A 255 1.89 8.30 33.99
C GLY A 255 2.75 7.34 33.13
N SER A 256 2.49 7.22 31.82
CA SER A 256 3.28 6.40 30.90
C SER A 256 4.18 7.23 29.97
N GLU A 257 5.01 8.12 30.51
CA GLU A 257 5.94 8.99 29.76
C GLU A 257 7.10 8.22 29.07
N LYS A 258 6.84 7.04 28.53
CA LYS A 258 7.83 6.19 27.89
C LYS A 258 7.98 6.56 26.41
N LYS A 259 9.21 6.76 25.98
CA LYS A 259 9.58 6.85 24.56
C LYS A 259 9.27 5.52 23.86
N PHE A 260 9.01 5.57 22.55
CA PHE A 260 8.81 4.36 21.73
C PHE A 260 10.04 3.46 21.80
N ASP A 261 9.85 2.22 22.23
CA ASP A 261 10.90 1.20 22.27
C ASP A 261 11.04 0.53 20.90
N PHE A 262 12.24 0.59 20.32
CA PHE A 262 12.52 -0.03 19.02
C PHE A 262 12.87 -1.53 19.11
N ARG A 263 13.14 -2.08 20.30
CA ARG A 263 13.49 -3.50 20.46
C ARG A 263 12.35 -4.45 20.01
N PRO A 264 11.06 -4.20 20.33
CA PRO A 264 9.96 -4.97 19.76
C PRO A 264 9.88 -4.87 18.23
N TRP A 265 10.21 -3.72 17.64
CA TRP A 265 10.27 -3.57 16.18
C TRP A 265 11.41 -4.38 15.56
N ASP A 266 12.57 -4.43 16.19
CA ASP A 266 13.69 -5.27 15.74
C ASP A 266 13.34 -6.76 15.80
N ALA A 267 12.68 -7.20 16.88
CA ALA A 267 12.12 -8.54 17.01
C ALA A 267 11.10 -8.83 15.89
N TYR A 268 10.22 -7.87 15.56
CA TYR A 268 9.24 -8.03 14.48
C TYR A 268 9.88 -8.20 13.10
N LYS A 269 10.92 -7.41 12.79
CA LYS A 269 11.73 -7.59 11.57
C LYS A 269 12.42 -8.95 11.56
N LEU A 270 13.00 -9.37 12.69
CA LEU A 270 13.72 -10.64 12.78
C LEU A 270 12.78 -11.84 12.61
N ALA A 271 11.62 -11.83 13.25
CA ALA A 271 10.59 -12.86 13.07
C ALA A 271 10.16 -12.92 11.59
N ASN A 272 9.80 -11.80 10.97
CA ASN A 272 9.44 -11.75 9.54
C ASN A 272 10.56 -12.29 8.62
N LYS A 273 11.84 -12.08 8.96
CA LYS A 273 12.97 -12.70 8.26
C LYS A 273 13.01 -14.22 8.42
N ARG A 274 12.71 -14.77 9.61
CA ARG A 274 12.60 -16.23 9.83
C ARG A 274 11.47 -16.85 9.01
N PHE A 275 10.32 -16.18 8.95
CA PHE A 275 9.23 -16.58 8.06
C PHE A 275 9.65 -16.56 6.58
N ALA A 276 10.36 -15.52 6.14
CA ALA A 276 10.87 -15.43 4.77
C ALA A 276 11.87 -16.57 4.44
N GLN A 277 12.70 -16.98 5.42
CA GLN A 277 13.60 -18.12 5.27
C GLN A 277 12.84 -19.45 5.12
N ALA A 278 11.81 -19.68 5.93
CA ALA A 278 10.98 -20.88 5.83
C ALA A 278 10.26 -20.98 4.47
N VAL A 279 9.69 -19.87 3.99
CA VAL A 279 9.08 -19.82 2.64
C VAL A 279 10.11 -20.15 1.56
N HIS A 280 11.31 -19.58 1.64
CA HIS A 280 12.37 -19.82 0.66
C HIS A 280 12.77 -21.30 0.55
N GLN A 281 12.74 -22.06 1.64
CA GLN A 281 13.12 -23.47 1.65
C GLN A 281 12.19 -24.35 0.81
N VAL A 282 10.92 -23.95 0.65
CA VAL A 282 9.90 -24.75 -0.05
C VAL A 282 9.41 -24.14 -1.36
N TYR A 283 9.66 -22.86 -1.57
CA TYR A 283 9.21 -22.10 -2.73
C TYR A 283 9.83 -22.62 -4.04
N ARG A 284 8.98 -22.77 -5.05
CA ARG A 284 9.36 -23.07 -6.43
C ARG A 284 8.85 -21.98 -7.37
N GLU A 285 9.54 -21.74 -8.49
CA GLU A 285 9.08 -20.77 -9.48
C GLU A 285 7.68 -21.17 -9.99
N GLY A 286 6.73 -20.24 -9.93
CA GLY A 286 5.33 -20.47 -10.27
C GLY A 286 4.41 -20.75 -9.08
N ASP A 287 4.95 -20.97 -7.87
CA ASP A 287 4.13 -21.11 -6.65
C ASP A 287 3.45 -19.77 -6.29
N PHE A 288 2.21 -19.86 -5.79
CA PHE A 288 1.50 -18.74 -5.19
C PHE A 288 1.84 -18.65 -3.70
N VAL A 289 2.28 -17.50 -3.21
CA VAL A 289 2.52 -17.28 -1.77
C VAL A 289 1.42 -16.37 -1.22
N TRP A 290 0.60 -16.89 -0.31
CA TRP A 290 -0.48 -16.15 0.33
C TRP A 290 -0.18 -15.92 1.81
N VAL A 291 0.13 -14.67 2.14
CA VAL A 291 0.50 -14.24 3.49
C VAL A 291 -0.73 -13.69 4.23
N HIS A 292 -0.86 -14.02 5.51
CA HIS A 292 -1.99 -13.60 6.32
C HIS A 292 -1.57 -12.69 7.49
N ASP A 293 -2.32 -11.60 7.59
CA ASP A 293 -2.54 -10.79 8.77
C ASP A 293 -1.42 -9.83 9.17
N TYR A 294 -1.73 -8.99 10.17
CA TYR A 294 -0.88 -7.89 10.68
C TYR A 294 0.47 -8.33 11.27
N HIS A 295 0.64 -9.62 11.58
CA HIS A 295 1.89 -10.16 12.10
C HIS A 295 3.01 -10.21 11.04
N LEU A 296 2.64 -10.35 9.76
CA LEU A 296 3.56 -10.66 8.67
C LEU A 296 3.60 -9.57 7.58
N MET A 297 3.41 -8.30 7.96
CA MET A 297 3.28 -7.20 7.00
C MET A 297 4.59 -6.85 6.28
N MET A 298 5.73 -7.25 6.82
CA MET A 298 7.04 -7.05 6.19
C MET A 298 7.42 -8.16 5.21
N LEU A 299 6.78 -9.33 5.35
CA LEU A 299 7.11 -10.53 4.61
C LEU A 299 7.01 -10.36 3.07
N PRO A 300 5.99 -9.69 2.49
CA PRO A 300 5.89 -9.57 1.03
C PRO A 300 7.14 -8.94 0.39
N SER A 301 7.62 -7.82 0.93
CA SER A 301 8.85 -7.17 0.43
C SER A 301 10.11 -8.04 0.61
N LEU A 302 10.20 -8.82 1.68
CA LEU A 302 11.34 -9.72 1.93
C LEU A 302 11.36 -10.85 0.91
N LEU A 303 10.18 -11.41 0.59
CA LEU A 303 10.04 -12.44 -0.43
C LEU A 303 10.31 -11.90 -1.82
N ARG A 304 9.76 -10.74 -2.19
CA ARG A 304 9.99 -10.11 -3.50
C ARG A 304 11.47 -9.83 -3.76
N LYS A 305 12.21 -9.38 -2.75
CA LYS A 305 13.67 -9.15 -2.87
C LYS A 305 14.45 -10.42 -3.20
N ARG A 306 14.02 -11.57 -2.67
CA ARG A 306 14.68 -12.86 -2.88
C ARG A 306 14.16 -13.60 -4.12
N HIS A 307 12.88 -13.44 -4.42
CA HIS A 307 12.19 -14.04 -5.56
C HIS A 307 11.43 -12.95 -6.34
N PRO A 308 12.09 -12.22 -7.25
CA PRO A 308 11.49 -11.10 -7.96
C PRO A 308 10.25 -11.46 -8.78
N LYS A 309 10.14 -12.72 -9.25
CA LYS A 309 9.02 -13.22 -10.03
C LYS A 309 7.94 -13.96 -9.21
N ALA A 310 8.09 -14.06 -7.89
CA ALA A 310 7.10 -14.77 -7.07
C ALA A 310 5.73 -14.11 -7.16
N THR A 311 4.66 -14.90 -7.21
CA THR A 311 3.31 -14.35 -7.07
C THR A 311 2.99 -14.29 -5.59
N ILE A 312 2.89 -13.09 -5.03
CA ILE A 312 2.76 -12.85 -3.60
C ILE A 312 1.46 -12.11 -3.35
N ALA A 313 0.62 -12.65 -2.48
CA ALA A 313 -0.59 -12.01 -2.03
C ALA A 313 -0.58 -11.85 -0.50
N TRP A 314 -1.28 -10.83 0.00
CA TRP A 314 -1.43 -10.63 1.43
C TRP A 314 -2.87 -10.23 1.79
N PHE A 315 -3.38 -10.75 2.91
CA PHE A 315 -4.74 -10.47 3.37
C PHE A 315 -4.77 -10.04 4.84
N LEU A 316 -5.46 -8.93 5.15
CA LEU A 316 -5.63 -8.43 6.52
C LEU A 316 -6.94 -8.92 7.14
N HIS A 317 -6.88 -9.55 8.32
CA HIS A 317 -8.07 -10.04 9.03
C HIS A 317 -8.62 -9.05 10.07
N THR A 318 -7.85 -8.03 10.41
CA THR A 318 -8.26 -6.92 11.28
C THR A 318 -8.75 -5.72 10.45
N PRO A 319 -9.34 -4.69 11.07
CA PRO A 319 -9.57 -3.43 10.37
C PRO A 319 -8.24 -2.80 9.94
N PHE A 320 -8.27 -2.03 8.86
CA PHE A 320 -7.20 -1.07 8.59
C PHE A 320 -7.65 0.32 9.06
N PRO A 321 -6.89 1.01 9.92
CA PRO A 321 -7.31 2.27 10.51
C PRO A 321 -7.16 3.43 9.52
N ALA A 322 -7.91 4.51 9.76
CA ALA A 322 -7.77 5.76 9.01
C ALA A 322 -6.33 6.29 9.09
N SER A 323 -5.88 6.97 8.05
CA SER A 323 -4.49 7.43 7.93
C SER A 323 -4.00 8.26 9.12
N ASP A 324 -4.90 9.02 9.75
CA ASP A 324 -4.56 9.89 10.89
C ASP A 324 -4.31 9.11 12.18
N VAL A 325 -4.91 7.93 12.32
CA VAL A 325 -4.63 6.97 13.40
C VAL A 325 -3.41 6.13 13.04
N TYR A 326 -3.30 5.67 11.78
CA TYR A 326 -2.16 4.88 11.33
C TYR A 326 -0.82 5.62 11.51
N ARG A 327 -0.78 6.93 11.21
CA ARG A 327 0.45 7.74 11.35
C ARG A 327 0.94 7.90 12.80
N MET A 328 0.17 7.47 13.80
CA MET A 328 0.66 7.37 15.18
C MET A 328 1.79 6.34 15.31
N LEU A 329 1.90 5.39 14.38
CA LEU A 329 2.92 4.36 14.37
C LEU A 329 4.27 4.91 13.85
N PRO A 330 5.32 4.99 14.69
CA PRO A 330 6.62 5.55 14.26
C PRO A 330 7.27 4.76 13.12
N VAL A 331 6.97 3.46 13.05
CA VAL A 331 7.48 2.52 12.04
C VAL A 331 6.45 2.21 10.94
N GLY A 332 5.41 3.04 10.79
CA GLY A 332 4.33 2.84 9.82
C GLY A 332 4.82 2.88 8.36
N GLN A 333 5.71 3.81 8.02
CA GLN A 333 6.22 3.91 6.64
C GLN A 333 6.97 2.64 6.18
N PRO A 334 7.91 2.05 6.97
CA PRO A 334 8.49 0.74 6.66
C PRO A 334 7.47 -0.38 6.45
N ILE A 335 6.42 -0.43 7.27
CA ILE A 335 5.38 -1.48 7.19
C ILE A 335 4.58 -1.37 5.89
N LEU A 336 4.14 -0.16 5.51
CA LEU A 336 3.45 0.06 4.24
C LEU A 336 4.33 -0.34 3.05
N ARG A 337 5.63 0.03 3.06
CA ARG A 337 6.58 -0.42 2.04
C ARG A 337 6.76 -1.94 2.03
N GLY A 338 6.65 -2.58 3.20
CA GLY A 338 6.66 -4.03 3.35
C GLY A 338 5.54 -4.72 2.57
N LEU A 339 4.32 -4.16 2.65
CA LEU A 339 3.14 -4.67 1.96
C LEU A 339 3.15 -4.44 0.45
N LEU A 340 3.73 -3.32 -0.01
CA LEU A 340 3.85 -3.00 -1.45
C LEU A 340 4.77 -3.95 -2.23
N GLY A 341 5.33 -4.99 -1.59
CA GLY A 341 5.97 -6.11 -2.29
C GLY A 341 4.99 -7.16 -2.84
N ALA A 342 3.72 -7.13 -2.42
CA ALA A 342 2.67 -8.03 -2.88
C ALA A 342 2.09 -7.60 -4.24
N ASP A 343 1.61 -8.58 -5.02
CA ASP A 343 0.84 -8.39 -6.25
C ASP A 343 -0.63 -8.07 -5.96
N LEU A 344 -1.20 -8.69 -4.91
CA LEU A 344 -2.57 -8.49 -4.46
C LEU A 344 -2.65 -8.30 -2.94
N LEU A 345 -3.35 -7.26 -2.51
CA LEU A 345 -3.68 -6.97 -1.12
C LEU A 345 -5.19 -7.07 -0.91
N GLY A 346 -5.62 -7.87 0.07
CA GLY A 346 -7.04 -8.06 0.40
C GLY A 346 -7.43 -7.53 1.77
N PHE A 347 -8.65 -7.00 1.84
CA PHE A 347 -9.29 -6.49 3.07
C PHE A 347 -10.73 -6.99 3.18
N HIS A 348 -11.31 -7.00 4.39
CA HIS A 348 -12.70 -7.42 4.57
C HIS A 348 -13.75 -6.47 4.00
N THR A 349 -13.52 -5.16 4.09
CA THR A 349 -14.48 -4.13 3.69
C THR A 349 -13.82 -3.08 2.80
N TYR A 350 -14.65 -2.37 2.04
CA TYR A 350 -14.18 -1.27 1.20
C TYR A 350 -13.58 -0.12 2.03
N ASP A 351 -14.11 0.14 3.23
CA ASP A 351 -13.55 1.17 4.10
C ASP A 351 -12.10 0.89 4.51
N TYR A 352 -11.79 -0.36 4.84
CA TYR A 352 -10.42 -0.74 5.21
C TYR A 352 -9.47 -0.59 4.02
N ALA A 353 -9.89 -1.03 2.83
CA ALA A 353 -9.12 -0.85 1.60
C ALA A 353 -8.89 0.64 1.28
N ARG A 354 -9.94 1.47 1.38
CA ARG A 354 -9.85 2.92 1.17
C ARG A 354 -8.92 3.60 2.15
N HIS A 355 -8.97 3.23 3.43
CA HIS A 355 -8.06 3.75 4.45
C HIS A 355 -6.60 3.36 4.17
N PHE A 356 -6.37 2.14 3.71
CA PHE A 356 -5.05 1.68 3.28
C PHE A 356 -4.50 2.50 2.10
N LEU A 357 -5.31 2.68 1.04
CA LEU A 357 -4.94 3.52 -0.11
C LEU A 357 -4.57 4.94 0.33
N SER A 358 -5.38 5.55 1.21
CA SER A 358 -5.10 6.87 1.78
C SER A 358 -3.77 6.91 2.56
N ALA A 359 -3.51 5.89 3.40
CA ALA A 359 -2.26 5.80 4.16
C ALA A 359 -1.04 5.66 3.25
N CYS A 360 -1.10 4.81 2.22
CA CYS A 360 -0.03 4.68 1.22
C CYS A 360 0.22 5.99 0.47
N SER A 361 -0.84 6.70 0.08
CA SER A 361 -0.70 7.97 -0.62
C SER A 361 -0.07 9.06 0.26
N ARG A 362 -0.51 9.18 1.52
CA ARG A 362 -0.07 10.26 2.44
C ARG A 362 1.29 10.01 3.08
N ILE A 363 1.63 8.75 3.41
CA ILE A 363 2.80 8.42 4.24
C ILE A 363 3.97 7.92 3.39
N VAL A 364 3.67 7.15 2.35
CA VAL A 364 4.69 6.62 1.43
C VAL A 364 4.89 7.55 0.22
N GLY A 365 3.86 8.32 -0.15
CA GLY A 365 3.87 9.13 -1.37
C GLY A 365 3.57 8.31 -2.62
N ALA A 366 2.95 7.14 -2.48
CA ALA A 366 2.64 6.27 -3.62
C ALA A 366 1.46 6.80 -4.44
N TYR A 367 1.46 6.55 -5.75
CA TYR A 367 0.32 6.84 -6.61
C TYR A 367 -0.76 5.77 -6.41
N THR A 368 -1.97 6.19 -6.04
CA THR A 368 -3.05 5.29 -5.65
C THR A 368 -4.28 5.52 -6.50
N THR A 369 -4.89 4.44 -6.96
CA THR A 369 -6.20 4.42 -7.64
C THR A 369 -7.15 3.51 -6.84
N PRO A 370 -8.46 3.56 -7.09
CA PRO A 370 -9.39 2.60 -6.48
C PRO A 370 -9.05 1.13 -6.77
N LYS A 371 -8.30 0.85 -7.84
CA LYS A 371 -7.92 -0.53 -8.26
C LYS A 371 -6.60 -1.01 -7.64
N GLY A 372 -5.78 -0.13 -7.09
CA GLY A 372 -4.46 -0.49 -6.58
C GLY A 372 -3.47 0.66 -6.54
N ILE A 373 -2.21 0.32 -6.26
CA ILE A 373 -1.13 1.23 -5.93
C ILE A 373 0.04 1.01 -6.89
N GLU A 374 0.58 2.08 -7.46
CA GLU A 374 1.85 2.06 -8.18
C GLU A 374 2.99 2.52 -7.29
N TRP A 375 4.01 1.67 -7.15
CA TRP A 375 5.19 1.93 -6.33
C TRP A 375 6.43 1.27 -6.92
N GLN A 376 7.48 2.06 -7.21
CA GLN A 376 8.80 1.58 -7.66
C GLN A 376 8.73 0.52 -8.78
N ASP A 377 7.99 0.83 -9.85
CA ASP A 377 7.77 -0.04 -11.03
C ASP A 377 6.93 -1.30 -10.77
N HIS A 378 6.33 -1.42 -9.57
CA HIS A 378 5.43 -2.49 -9.20
C HIS A 378 4.00 -1.97 -9.04
N PHE A 379 3.02 -2.69 -9.59
CA PHE A 379 1.60 -2.42 -9.35
C PHE A 379 1.06 -3.45 -8.36
N THR A 380 0.57 -2.97 -7.23
CA THR A 380 -0.10 -3.80 -6.22
C THR A 380 -1.61 -3.59 -6.33
N ALA A 381 -2.33 -4.63 -6.74
CA ALA A 381 -3.79 -4.61 -6.75
C ALA A 381 -4.33 -4.59 -5.31
N VAL A 382 -5.48 -3.94 -5.12
CA VAL A 382 -6.19 -3.91 -3.84
C VAL A 382 -7.62 -4.39 -4.05
N GLY A 383 -8.05 -5.38 -3.27
CA GLY A 383 -9.37 -5.99 -3.36
C GLY A 383 -10.08 -6.13 -2.02
N VAL A 384 -11.39 -6.36 -2.08
CA VAL A 384 -12.27 -6.50 -0.91
C VAL A 384 -12.89 -7.90 -0.93
N TYR A 385 -12.60 -8.68 0.11
CA TYR A 385 -13.03 -10.06 0.24
C TYR A 385 -13.51 -10.31 1.69
N PRO A 386 -14.81 -10.16 1.97
CA PRO A 386 -15.36 -10.47 3.29
C PRO A 386 -15.26 -11.98 3.55
N ILE A 387 -14.65 -12.37 4.67
CA ILE A 387 -14.51 -13.78 5.03
C ILE A 387 -15.82 -14.29 5.65
N GLY A 388 -16.21 -15.51 5.28
CA GLY A 388 -17.36 -16.22 5.84
C GLY A 388 -16.96 -17.38 6.76
N ILE A 389 -17.97 -18.19 7.13
CA ILE A 389 -17.80 -19.48 7.81
C ILE A 389 -17.98 -20.63 6.82
N ASP A 390 -17.90 -21.87 7.30
CA ASP A 390 -18.35 -23.06 6.57
C ASP A 390 -19.78 -23.44 7.02
N PRO A 391 -20.80 -23.12 6.21
CA PRO A 391 -22.19 -23.39 6.56
C PRO A 391 -22.48 -24.89 6.76
N ASP A 392 -21.84 -25.76 5.97
CA ASP A 392 -22.11 -27.20 5.97
C ASP A 392 -21.55 -27.86 7.23
N HIS A 393 -20.38 -27.41 7.69
CA HIS A 393 -19.82 -27.87 8.95
C HIS A 393 -20.74 -27.56 10.14
N PHE A 394 -21.26 -26.32 10.22
CA PHE A 394 -22.18 -25.92 11.28
C PHE A 394 -23.54 -26.63 11.18
N GLN A 395 -24.05 -26.88 9.97
CA GLN A 395 -25.26 -27.67 9.77
C GLN A 395 -25.07 -29.11 10.28
N LYS A 396 -23.95 -29.77 9.93
CA LYS A 396 -23.63 -31.12 10.42
C LYS A 396 -23.49 -31.17 11.94
N LEU A 397 -22.83 -30.19 12.55
CA LEU A 397 -22.73 -30.10 14.01
C LEU A 397 -24.10 -29.86 14.65
N LEU A 398 -24.96 -29.06 14.04
CA LEU A 398 -26.31 -28.80 14.53
C LEU A 398 -27.16 -30.07 14.51
N ASP A 399 -27.08 -30.86 13.44
CA ASP A 399 -27.88 -32.08 13.26
C ASP A 399 -27.35 -33.30 14.02
N ALA A 400 -26.14 -33.22 14.57
CA ALA A 400 -25.56 -34.27 15.40
C ALA A 400 -26.42 -34.58 16.63
N GLU A 401 -26.61 -35.87 16.93
CA GLU A 401 -27.43 -36.33 18.05
C GLU A 401 -26.96 -35.77 19.40
N THR A 402 -25.64 -35.71 19.62
CA THR A 402 -25.02 -35.12 20.82
C THR A 402 -25.40 -33.65 21.01
N THR A 403 -25.49 -32.88 19.92
CA THR A 403 -25.94 -31.49 19.94
C THR A 403 -27.42 -31.39 20.26
N GLN A 404 -28.25 -32.25 19.65
CA GLN A 404 -29.70 -32.24 19.85
C GLN A 404 -30.08 -32.61 21.28
N GLN A 405 -29.46 -33.64 21.85
CA GLN A 405 -29.62 -33.99 23.27
C GLN A 405 -29.25 -32.80 24.16
N ARG A 406 -28.13 -32.12 23.85
CA ARG A 406 -27.70 -30.95 24.61
C ARG A 406 -28.66 -29.76 24.48
N ILE A 407 -29.25 -29.54 23.31
CA ILE A 407 -30.29 -28.52 23.10
C ILE A 407 -31.49 -28.80 24.01
N GLN A 408 -31.97 -30.05 24.09
CA GLN A 408 -33.10 -30.46 24.94
C GLN A 408 -32.80 -30.24 26.43
N GLU A 409 -31.60 -30.60 26.88
CA GLU A 409 -31.14 -30.34 28.25
C GLU A 409 -31.17 -28.85 28.59
N LEU A 410 -30.65 -28.00 27.69
CA LEU A 410 -30.63 -26.55 27.88
C LEU A 410 -32.04 -25.96 27.83
N CYS A 411 -32.92 -26.49 26.98
CA CYS A 411 -34.33 -26.08 26.93
C CYS A 411 -35.04 -26.36 28.24
N THR A 412 -34.85 -27.56 28.80
CA THR A 412 -35.41 -27.97 30.10
C THR A 412 -34.85 -27.11 31.23
N ARG A 413 -33.52 -26.95 31.28
CA ARG A 413 -32.82 -26.20 32.33
C ARG A 413 -33.26 -24.74 32.42
N PHE A 414 -33.47 -24.10 31.27
CA PHE A 414 -33.84 -22.69 31.19
C PHE A 414 -35.29 -22.50 30.75
N ALA A 415 -36.18 -23.44 31.10
CA ALA A 415 -37.60 -23.35 30.78
C ALA A 415 -38.20 -22.04 31.30
N GLY A 416 -39.05 -21.41 30.47
CA GLY A 416 -39.70 -20.13 30.80
C GLY A 416 -38.80 -18.88 30.79
N LYS A 417 -37.50 -19.01 30.54
CA LYS A 417 -36.56 -17.87 30.45
C LYS A 417 -36.26 -17.51 28.99
N LYS A 418 -35.96 -16.25 28.71
CA LYS A 418 -35.40 -15.78 27.44
C LYS A 418 -33.88 -15.74 27.53
N ILE A 419 -33.19 -16.22 26.50
CA ILE A 419 -31.72 -16.32 26.49
C ILE A 419 -31.13 -15.29 25.55
N ILE A 420 -30.24 -14.46 26.08
CA ILE A 420 -29.31 -13.63 25.32
C ILE A 420 -27.95 -14.32 25.38
N VAL A 421 -27.27 -14.48 24.25
CA VAL A 421 -25.93 -15.07 24.18
C VAL A 421 -24.91 -14.04 23.69
N GLY A 422 -23.77 -13.98 24.38
CA GLY A 422 -22.56 -13.29 23.93
C GLY A 422 -21.40 -14.27 23.93
N VAL A 423 -20.74 -14.45 22.80
CA VAL A 423 -19.57 -15.34 22.67
C VAL A 423 -18.44 -14.52 22.10
N ASP A 424 -17.36 -14.38 22.86
CA ASP A 424 -16.22 -13.60 22.43
C ASP A 424 -14.93 -14.17 23.02
N ARG A 425 -13.80 -13.87 22.38
CA ARG A 425 -12.51 -13.92 23.09
C ARG A 425 -12.50 -12.83 24.15
N MET A 426 -11.82 -13.08 25.26
CA MET A 426 -11.61 -12.08 26.29
C MET A 426 -10.65 -11.02 25.76
N ASP A 427 -11.18 -10.01 25.07
CA ASP A 427 -10.45 -8.97 24.36
C ASP A 427 -11.21 -7.65 24.45
N TYR A 428 -10.48 -6.56 24.66
CA TYR A 428 -11.07 -5.24 24.89
C TYR A 428 -11.82 -4.70 23.67
N ILE A 429 -11.51 -5.17 22.46
CA ILE A 429 -12.22 -4.75 21.25
C ILE A 429 -13.65 -5.32 21.19
N LYS A 430 -13.94 -6.38 21.95
CA LYS A 430 -15.21 -7.11 21.87
C LYS A 430 -16.35 -6.41 22.62
N GLY A 431 -16.04 -5.37 23.39
CA GLY A 431 -17.04 -4.57 24.09
C GLY A 431 -17.83 -5.37 25.13
N ILE A 432 -17.22 -6.38 25.76
CA ILE A 432 -17.85 -7.16 26.83
C ILE A 432 -18.29 -6.25 28.00
N PRO A 433 -17.49 -5.25 28.46
CA PRO A 433 -17.97 -4.30 29.47
C PRO A 433 -19.20 -3.52 29.02
N HIS A 434 -19.24 -3.08 27.75
CA HIS A 434 -20.39 -2.36 27.18
C HIS A 434 -21.63 -3.25 27.16
N ARG A 435 -21.46 -4.55 26.88
CA ARG A 435 -22.53 -5.54 26.98
C ARG A 435 -23.08 -5.66 28.40
N MET A 436 -22.20 -5.75 29.40
CA MET A 436 -22.59 -5.83 30.81
C MET A 436 -23.33 -4.56 31.26
N LEU A 437 -22.82 -3.38 30.92
CA LEU A 437 -23.48 -2.10 31.20
C LEU A 437 -24.85 -2.01 30.52
N SER A 438 -24.97 -2.52 29.29
CA SER A 438 -26.24 -2.54 28.57
C SER A 438 -27.24 -3.52 29.17
N MET A 439 -26.77 -4.68 29.68
CA MET A 439 -27.61 -5.63 30.40
C MET A 439 -28.14 -5.01 31.69
N GLU A 440 -27.29 -4.35 32.47
CA GLU A 440 -27.72 -3.60 33.66
C GLU A 440 -28.75 -2.52 33.31
N ARG A 441 -28.49 -1.76 32.24
CA ARG A 441 -29.39 -0.70 31.79
C ARG A 441 -30.74 -1.26 31.35
N PHE A 442 -30.73 -2.35 30.60
CA PHE A 442 -31.92 -3.08 30.16
C PHE A 442 -32.77 -3.56 31.34
N LEU A 443 -32.17 -4.21 32.34
CA LEU A 443 -32.90 -4.67 33.54
C LEU A 443 -33.40 -3.53 34.43
N THR A 444 -32.75 -2.38 34.37
CA THR A 444 -33.20 -1.15 35.04
C THR A 444 -34.41 -0.55 34.34
N MET A 445 -34.34 -0.40 33.01
CA MET A 445 -35.39 0.22 32.19
C MET A 445 -36.62 -0.66 32.04
N TYR A 446 -36.45 -1.99 32.01
CA TYR A 446 -37.53 -2.95 31.79
C TYR A 446 -37.61 -3.98 32.93
N PRO A 447 -38.17 -3.60 34.10
CA PRO A 447 -38.25 -4.49 35.27
C PRO A 447 -38.94 -5.83 35.01
N LYS A 448 -39.85 -5.90 34.03
CA LYS A 448 -40.56 -7.13 33.59
C LYS A 448 -39.62 -8.29 33.21
N TYR A 449 -38.37 -8.00 32.88
CA TYR A 449 -37.39 -9.00 32.45
C TYR A 449 -36.45 -9.51 33.54
N ARG A 450 -36.44 -8.90 34.74
CA ARG A 450 -35.45 -9.18 35.80
C ARG A 450 -35.36 -10.64 36.23
N GLU A 451 -36.47 -11.36 36.19
CA GLU A 451 -36.50 -12.77 36.55
C GLU A 451 -36.63 -13.68 35.33
N ASN A 452 -36.89 -13.14 34.14
CA ASN A 452 -37.30 -13.92 32.98
C ASN A 452 -36.31 -13.85 31.81
N VAL A 453 -35.24 -13.06 31.89
CA VAL A 453 -34.17 -12.98 30.88
C VAL A 453 -32.85 -13.34 31.52
N ILE A 454 -32.03 -14.12 30.80
CA ILE A 454 -30.64 -14.39 31.18
C ILE A 454 -29.69 -14.01 30.05
N LEU A 455 -28.52 -13.50 30.42
CA LEU A 455 -27.37 -13.32 29.55
C LEU A 455 -26.35 -14.43 29.82
N ILE A 456 -26.07 -15.26 28.82
CA ILE A 456 -24.98 -16.24 28.85
C ILE A 456 -23.80 -15.62 28.10
N GLN A 457 -22.77 -15.22 28.85
CA GLN A 457 -21.51 -14.71 28.29
C GLN A 457 -20.43 -15.79 28.34
N VAL A 458 -20.03 -16.27 27.17
CA VAL A 458 -18.83 -17.09 27.00
C VAL A 458 -17.66 -16.16 26.66
N ALA A 459 -16.66 -16.11 27.53
CA ALA A 459 -15.42 -15.38 27.33
C ALA A 459 -14.26 -16.38 27.23
N VAL A 460 -13.73 -16.58 26.02
CA VAL A 460 -12.59 -17.50 25.80
C VAL A 460 -11.30 -16.79 26.25
N PRO A 461 -10.53 -17.34 27.20
CA PRO A 461 -9.27 -16.73 27.64
C PRO A 461 -8.33 -16.45 26.46
N SER A 462 -7.74 -15.26 26.43
CA SER A 462 -6.82 -14.86 25.36
C SER A 462 -5.72 -13.97 25.93
N ARG A 463 -4.47 -14.18 25.50
CA ARG A 463 -3.31 -13.32 25.84
C ARG A 463 -3.19 -13.05 27.35
N THR A 464 -3.34 -14.09 28.17
CA THR A 464 -3.39 -14.00 29.64
C THR A 464 -2.11 -13.46 30.29
N SER A 465 -0.99 -13.43 29.56
CA SER A 465 0.27 -12.83 30.01
C SER A 465 0.30 -11.29 29.89
N VAL A 466 -0.66 -10.68 29.19
CA VAL A 466 -0.71 -9.22 28.96
C VAL A 466 -1.56 -8.56 30.04
N VAL A 467 -1.03 -7.50 30.67
CA VAL A 467 -1.63 -6.83 31.83
C VAL A 467 -3.00 -6.25 31.51
N GLU A 468 -3.18 -5.63 30.34
CA GLU A 468 -4.44 -5.09 29.86
C GLU A 468 -5.57 -6.13 29.85
N TYR A 469 -5.26 -7.37 29.48
CA TYR A 469 -6.22 -8.47 29.40
C TYR A 469 -6.61 -8.97 30.80
N GLN A 470 -5.66 -8.99 31.73
CA GLN A 470 -5.91 -9.30 33.13
C GLN A 470 -6.82 -8.24 33.78
N ASN A 471 -6.55 -6.95 33.53
CA ASN A 471 -7.37 -5.84 34.02
C ASN A 471 -8.79 -5.88 33.45
N LEU A 472 -8.93 -6.20 32.16
CA LEU A 472 -10.23 -6.41 31.54
C LEU A 472 -11.00 -7.56 32.20
N ALA A 473 -10.33 -8.67 32.50
CA ALA A 473 -10.92 -9.82 33.17
C ALA A 473 -11.41 -9.48 34.59
N ALA A 474 -10.59 -8.77 35.36
CA ALA A 474 -10.98 -8.29 36.69
C ALA A 474 -12.19 -7.35 36.62
N ASN A 475 -12.21 -6.41 35.68
CA ASN A 475 -13.32 -5.48 35.48
C ASN A 475 -14.62 -6.21 35.11
N VAL A 476 -14.58 -7.14 34.15
CA VAL A 476 -15.77 -7.91 33.76
C VAL A 476 -16.27 -8.79 34.90
N ASN A 477 -15.38 -9.43 35.68
CA ASN A 477 -15.77 -10.20 36.85
C ASN A 477 -16.50 -9.35 37.91
N GLU A 478 -16.00 -8.14 38.18
CA GLU A 478 -16.65 -7.18 39.07
C GLU A 478 -18.04 -6.81 38.55
N MET A 479 -18.16 -6.44 37.27
CA MET A 479 -19.44 -6.08 36.66
C MET A 479 -20.46 -7.21 36.73
N VAL A 480 -20.04 -8.46 36.47
CA VAL A 480 -20.89 -9.64 36.58
C VAL A 480 -21.38 -9.81 38.02
N GLY A 481 -20.47 -9.72 39.00
CA GLY A 481 -20.81 -9.81 40.42
C GLY A 481 -21.79 -8.72 40.85
N ARG A 482 -21.57 -7.49 40.41
CA ARG A 482 -22.41 -6.32 40.69
C ARG A 482 -23.82 -6.48 40.10
N ILE A 483 -23.94 -6.91 38.84
CA ILE A 483 -25.25 -7.12 38.18
C ILE A 483 -26.01 -8.26 38.85
N ASN A 484 -25.37 -9.40 39.08
CA ASN A 484 -26.01 -10.54 39.74
C ASN A 484 -26.39 -10.22 41.19
N GLY A 485 -25.57 -9.47 41.93
CA GLY A 485 -25.91 -9.03 43.30
C GLY A 485 -27.07 -8.03 43.34
N ARG A 486 -27.26 -7.22 42.29
CA ARG A 486 -28.30 -6.19 42.23
C ARG A 486 -29.66 -6.71 41.73
N PHE A 487 -29.66 -7.58 40.73
CA PHE A 487 -30.89 -8.05 40.06
C PHE A 487 -31.15 -9.55 40.22
N GLY A 488 -30.18 -10.32 40.71
CA GLY A 488 -30.36 -11.74 40.97
C GLY A 488 -31.18 -12.01 42.22
N THR A 489 -31.72 -13.23 42.29
CA THR A 489 -32.38 -13.81 43.45
C THR A 489 -31.68 -15.13 43.80
N ILE A 490 -32.14 -15.81 44.85
CA ILE A 490 -31.60 -17.13 45.22
C ILE A 490 -31.77 -18.14 44.07
N GLU A 491 -32.84 -18.03 43.29
CA GLU A 491 -33.21 -18.96 42.23
C GLU A 491 -32.83 -18.46 40.83
N HIS A 492 -32.46 -17.18 40.68
CA HIS A 492 -32.24 -16.55 39.39
C HIS A 492 -30.95 -15.73 39.34
N SER A 493 -30.09 -16.02 38.36
CA SER A 493 -28.91 -15.22 38.05
C SER A 493 -29.08 -14.59 36.66
N PRO A 494 -29.16 -13.25 36.55
CA PRO A 494 -29.36 -12.59 35.26
C PRO A 494 -28.16 -12.75 34.31
N VAL A 495 -26.95 -12.96 34.84
CA VAL A 495 -25.74 -13.15 34.05
C VAL A 495 -25.06 -14.47 34.41
N HIS A 496 -24.91 -15.35 33.43
CA HIS A 496 -24.09 -16.56 33.49
C HIS A 496 -22.78 -16.31 32.74
N TYR A 497 -21.70 -16.12 33.47
CA TYR A 497 -20.38 -15.83 32.92
C TYR A 497 -19.48 -17.08 32.90
N ILE A 498 -18.93 -17.42 31.74
CA ILE A 498 -18.11 -18.61 31.51
C ILE A 498 -16.76 -18.17 30.95
N HIS A 499 -15.72 -18.15 31.80
CA HIS A 499 -14.35 -17.79 31.39
C HIS A 499 -13.51 -19.04 31.06
N ARG A 500 -13.91 -19.77 30.00
CA ARG A 500 -13.21 -20.96 29.49
C ARG A 500 -13.58 -21.22 28.03
N SER A 501 -12.75 -22.00 27.35
CA SER A 501 -13.09 -22.55 26.04
C SER A 501 -14.29 -23.50 26.14
N VAL A 502 -15.14 -23.47 25.12
CA VAL A 502 -16.35 -24.29 25.03
C VAL A 502 -16.21 -25.25 23.85
N ARG A 503 -16.67 -26.50 24.02
CA ARG A 503 -16.61 -27.51 22.95
C ARG A 503 -17.55 -27.15 21.80
N PRO A 504 -17.28 -27.55 20.54
CA PRO A 504 -18.11 -27.18 19.39
C PRO A 504 -19.61 -27.52 19.54
N HIS A 505 -19.94 -28.73 20.00
CA HIS A 505 -21.34 -29.15 20.22
C HIS A 505 -22.07 -28.30 21.27
N GLU A 506 -21.38 -27.93 22.36
CA GLU A 506 -21.93 -27.05 23.40
C GLU A 506 -22.17 -25.64 22.85
N LEU A 507 -21.23 -25.12 22.05
CA LEU A 507 -21.34 -23.79 21.45
C LEU A 507 -22.52 -23.71 20.46
N VAL A 508 -22.66 -24.72 19.59
CA VAL A 508 -23.77 -24.80 18.63
C VAL A 508 -25.11 -24.92 19.35
N ALA A 509 -25.19 -25.74 20.40
CA ALA A 509 -26.39 -25.86 21.23
C ALA A 509 -26.75 -24.51 21.87
N LEU A 510 -25.78 -23.79 22.45
CA LEU A 510 -25.98 -22.46 23.04
C LEU A 510 -26.49 -21.44 22.01
N TYR A 511 -25.93 -21.43 20.80
CA TYR A 511 -26.43 -20.57 19.74
C TYR A 511 -27.88 -20.90 19.37
N ASN A 512 -28.22 -22.19 19.20
CA ASN A 512 -29.57 -22.59 18.80
C ASN A 512 -30.64 -22.20 19.83
N VAL A 513 -30.39 -22.43 21.13
CA VAL A 513 -31.35 -22.11 22.20
C VAL A 513 -31.47 -20.60 22.49
N ALA A 514 -30.52 -19.78 22.05
CA ALA A 514 -30.52 -18.35 22.35
C ALA A 514 -31.56 -17.57 21.53
N ASP A 515 -32.46 -16.85 22.21
CA ASP A 515 -33.45 -15.96 21.59
C ASP A 515 -32.79 -14.77 20.88
N VAL A 516 -31.69 -14.26 21.46
CA VAL A 516 -30.92 -13.12 20.94
C VAL A 516 -29.43 -13.41 21.00
N CYS A 517 -28.70 -13.15 19.92
CA CYS A 517 -27.24 -13.04 19.95
C CYS A 517 -26.84 -11.57 19.98
N LEU A 518 -26.02 -11.20 20.96
CA LEU A 518 -25.62 -9.81 21.21
C LEU A 518 -24.13 -9.62 20.93
N VAL A 519 -23.81 -9.05 19.77
CA VAL A 519 -22.43 -8.75 19.35
C VAL A 519 -22.19 -7.24 19.47
N THR A 520 -21.39 -6.83 20.46
CA THR A 520 -21.18 -5.42 20.82
C THR A 520 -19.73 -4.97 20.62
N SER A 521 -19.04 -5.53 19.61
CA SER A 521 -17.64 -5.20 19.35
C SER A 521 -17.46 -3.71 19.03
N LEU A 522 -16.47 -3.07 19.67
CA LEU A 522 -16.16 -1.65 19.51
C LEU A 522 -15.51 -1.36 18.15
N ARG A 523 -14.66 -2.28 17.71
CA ARG A 523 -14.10 -2.37 16.35
C ARG A 523 -13.77 -3.84 16.10
N ASP A 524 -14.19 -4.39 14.97
CA ASP A 524 -13.90 -5.79 14.61
C ASP A 524 -13.65 -5.89 13.10
N GLY A 525 -12.59 -6.58 12.71
CA GLY A 525 -12.25 -6.75 11.28
C GLY A 525 -13.37 -7.46 10.54
N MET A 526 -13.70 -8.65 11.02
CA MET A 526 -14.92 -9.39 10.69
C MET A 526 -15.36 -10.15 11.95
N ASN A 527 -16.67 -10.24 12.20
CA ASN A 527 -17.19 -10.98 13.35
C ASN A 527 -17.86 -12.28 12.89
N LEU A 528 -17.15 -13.40 13.01
CA LEU A 528 -17.67 -14.69 12.55
C LEU A 528 -18.69 -15.31 13.51
N VAL A 529 -18.66 -14.98 14.81
CA VAL A 529 -19.70 -15.38 15.79
C VAL A 529 -21.10 -15.01 15.29
N SER A 530 -21.24 -13.83 14.68
CA SER A 530 -22.52 -13.43 14.06
C SER A 530 -22.97 -14.34 12.91
N HIS A 531 -22.05 -14.88 12.13
CA HIS A 531 -22.35 -15.82 11.04
C HIS A 531 -22.67 -17.21 11.60
N GLU A 532 -21.91 -17.67 12.60
CA GLU A 532 -22.12 -18.95 13.30
C GLU A 532 -23.52 -18.99 13.93
N TYR A 533 -23.89 -17.93 14.66
CA TYR A 533 -25.21 -17.82 15.27
C TYR A 533 -26.33 -17.95 14.25
N VAL A 534 -26.24 -17.20 13.14
CA VAL A 534 -27.21 -17.25 12.05
C VAL A 534 -27.32 -18.67 11.52
N MET A 535 -26.20 -19.35 11.25
CA MET A 535 -26.24 -20.72 10.74
C MET A 535 -26.89 -21.70 11.72
N CYS A 536 -26.67 -21.52 13.03
CA CYS A 536 -27.30 -22.33 14.07
C CYS A 536 -28.81 -22.06 14.27
N GLN A 537 -29.39 -21.01 13.66
CA GLN A 537 -30.82 -20.72 13.70
C GLN A 537 -31.64 -21.43 12.60
N VAL A 538 -30.99 -22.12 11.65
CA VAL A 538 -31.68 -22.78 10.52
C VAL A 538 -32.64 -23.86 10.98
N ARG A 539 -32.27 -24.59 12.05
CA ARG A 539 -33.16 -25.55 12.69
C ARG A 539 -33.94 -24.85 13.78
N GLU A 540 -35.26 -24.89 13.67
CA GLU A 540 -36.15 -24.31 14.67
C GLU A 540 -36.02 -25.07 16.00
N CYS A 541 -36.01 -24.30 17.10
CA CYS A 541 -36.03 -24.82 18.46
C CYS A 541 -37.45 -24.70 19.01
N SER A 542 -38.38 -25.48 18.45
CA SER A 542 -39.83 -25.36 18.70
C SER A 542 -40.20 -25.61 20.17
N GLU A 543 -39.40 -26.39 20.89
CA GLU A 543 -39.53 -26.60 22.34
C GLU A 543 -39.35 -25.31 23.16
N ARG A 544 -38.72 -24.29 22.58
CA ARG A 544 -38.34 -23.05 23.29
C ARG A 544 -38.98 -21.80 22.72
N ARG A 545 -39.03 -21.65 21.40
CA ARG A 545 -39.59 -20.46 20.74
C ARG A 545 -40.13 -20.78 19.35
N VAL A 546 -41.11 -19.98 18.94
CA VAL A 546 -41.61 -19.96 17.56
C VAL A 546 -40.70 -19.05 16.73
N GLY A 547 -40.13 -19.60 15.65
CA GLY A 547 -39.26 -18.91 14.72
C GLY A 547 -37.78 -18.78 15.16
N PRO A 548 -36.92 -18.22 14.29
CA PRO A 548 -35.48 -18.14 14.51
C PRO A 548 -35.09 -17.05 15.51
N GLY A 549 -33.90 -17.17 16.07
CA GLY A 549 -33.31 -16.19 16.98
C GLY A 549 -32.97 -14.86 16.29
N VAL A 550 -32.77 -13.79 17.07
CA VAL A 550 -32.52 -12.44 16.56
C VAL A 550 -31.06 -12.05 16.78
N LEU A 551 -30.42 -11.53 15.73
CA LEU A 551 -29.05 -11.02 15.82
C LEU A 551 -29.06 -9.50 16.08
N VAL A 552 -28.48 -9.08 17.19
CA VAL A 552 -28.14 -7.68 17.51
C VAL A 552 -26.64 -7.50 17.29
N LEU A 553 -26.27 -6.62 16.38
CA LEU A 553 -24.90 -6.51 15.85
C LEU A 553 -24.42 -5.07 15.82
N SER A 554 -23.27 -4.83 16.46
CA SER A 554 -22.53 -3.57 16.41
C SER A 554 -22.30 -3.11 14.97
N GLU A 555 -22.53 -1.83 14.73
CA GLU A 555 -22.22 -1.17 13.44
C GLU A 555 -20.71 -1.11 13.14
N PHE A 556 -19.86 -1.33 14.15
CA PHE A 556 -18.40 -1.28 14.02
C PHE A 556 -17.73 -2.65 13.77
N ALA A 557 -18.51 -3.70 13.60
CA ALA A 557 -18.02 -4.99 13.13
C ALA A 557 -18.08 -5.05 11.59
N GLY A 558 -17.06 -5.61 10.93
CA GLY A 558 -17.09 -5.77 9.46
C GLY A 558 -18.32 -6.53 8.95
N SER A 559 -18.86 -7.45 9.74
CA SER A 559 -20.10 -8.19 9.42
C SER A 559 -21.32 -7.28 9.26
N ALA A 560 -21.27 -6.06 9.80
CA ALA A 560 -22.32 -5.08 9.64
C ALA A 560 -22.47 -4.56 8.19
N GLN A 561 -21.41 -4.72 7.41
CA GLN A 561 -21.35 -4.59 5.95
C GLN A 561 -22.47 -5.37 5.25
N SER A 562 -22.62 -6.59 5.74
CA SER A 562 -23.14 -7.72 4.99
C SER A 562 -24.43 -8.28 5.55
N LEU A 563 -24.55 -8.29 6.88
CA LEU A 563 -25.66 -8.92 7.60
C LEU A 563 -26.83 -7.94 7.78
N SER A 564 -27.53 -7.61 6.70
CA SER A 564 -28.58 -6.58 6.65
C SER A 564 -29.83 -6.88 7.50
N GLY A 565 -30.12 -8.16 7.80
CA GLY A 565 -31.25 -8.52 8.66
C GLY A 565 -31.02 -8.30 10.18
N ALA A 566 -29.79 -7.97 10.59
CA ALA A 566 -29.44 -7.76 11.98
C ALA A 566 -30.00 -6.42 12.50
N ILE A 567 -30.27 -6.35 13.81
CA ILE A 567 -30.55 -5.08 14.47
C ILE A 567 -29.22 -4.38 14.75
N ARG A 568 -28.99 -3.24 14.11
CA ARG A 568 -27.77 -2.44 14.27
C ARG A 568 -27.81 -1.68 15.58
N VAL A 569 -26.68 -1.69 16.30
CA VAL A 569 -26.51 -0.90 17.52
C VAL A 569 -25.16 -0.22 17.50
N ASN A 570 -25.10 0.97 18.11
CA ASN A 570 -23.85 1.59 18.47
C ASN A 570 -23.46 1.10 19.88
N PRO A 571 -22.36 0.34 20.06
CA PRO A 571 -21.95 -0.21 21.35
C PRO A 571 -21.65 0.85 22.43
N TRP A 572 -21.43 2.11 22.03
CA TRP A 572 -21.19 3.24 22.94
C TRP A 572 -22.49 3.80 23.53
N ASN A 573 -23.65 3.49 22.97
CA ASN A 573 -24.95 3.91 23.49
C ASN A 573 -25.67 2.74 24.18
N THR A 574 -25.50 2.66 25.50
CA THR A 574 -26.11 1.60 26.34
C THR A 574 -27.64 1.66 26.36
N ASN A 575 -28.26 2.85 26.18
CA ASN A 575 -29.71 2.99 26.09
C ASN A 575 -30.25 2.39 24.79
N ASP A 576 -29.56 2.62 23.68
CA ASP A 576 -29.97 2.08 22.39
C ASP A 576 -29.88 0.55 22.38
N ILE A 577 -28.83 -0.01 22.99
CA ILE A 577 -28.69 -1.47 23.13
C ILE A 577 -29.80 -2.04 24.01
N ALA A 578 -30.12 -1.40 25.13
CA ALA A 578 -31.23 -1.81 25.99
C ALA A 578 -32.57 -1.77 25.25
N THR A 579 -32.81 -0.74 24.45
CA THR A 579 -34.03 -0.60 23.63
C THR A 579 -34.06 -1.64 22.50
N ALA A 580 -32.93 -1.89 21.86
CA ALA A 580 -32.79 -2.94 20.84
C ALA A 580 -33.03 -4.34 21.41
N LEU A 581 -32.66 -4.60 22.67
CA LEU A 581 -32.93 -5.86 23.36
C LEU A 581 -34.42 -6.05 23.65
N ASP A 582 -35.12 -5.04 24.17
CA ASP A 582 -36.58 -5.10 24.36
C ASP A 582 -37.28 -5.33 23.01
N TYR A 583 -36.91 -4.56 21.99
CA TYR A 583 -37.42 -4.75 20.63
C TYR A 583 -37.15 -6.16 20.09
N ALA A 584 -35.92 -6.67 20.20
CA ALA A 584 -35.55 -8.00 19.71
C ALA A 584 -36.32 -9.13 20.41
N LEU A 585 -36.57 -9.00 21.71
CA LEU A 585 -37.30 -10.00 22.50
C LEU A 585 -38.81 -9.98 22.25
N ASN A 586 -39.36 -8.86 21.77
CA ASN A 586 -40.79 -8.69 21.47
C ASN A 586 -41.13 -8.82 19.97
N LEU A 587 -40.14 -9.11 19.10
CA LEU A 587 -40.37 -9.29 17.66
C LEU A 587 -41.34 -10.43 17.36
N MET A 588 -42.27 -10.17 16.44
CA MET A 588 -43.23 -11.18 15.98
C MET A 588 -42.51 -12.27 15.17
N PRO A 589 -42.96 -13.54 15.21
CA PRO A 589 -42.29 -14.65 14.53
C PRO A 589 -42.02 -14.40 13.04
N LYS A 590 -42.99 -13.83 12.32
CA LYS A 590 -42.87 -13.49 10.90
C LYS A 590 -41.73 -12.51 10.60
N ASP A 591 -41.52 -11.53 11.47
CA ASP A 591 -40.44 -10.56 11.30
C ASP A 591 -39.08 -11.17 11.63
N ARG A 592 -39.03 -12.10 12.59
CA ARG A 592 -37.83 -12.89 12.91
C ARG A 592 -37.43 -13.76 11.73
N GLU A 593 -38.38 -14.47 11.13
CA GLU A 593 -38.19 -15.27 9.92
C GLU A 593 -37.68 -14.43 8.74
N TYR A 594 -38.32 -13.29 8.48
CA TYR A 594 -37.90 -12.39 7.41
C TYR A 594 -36.45 -11.91 7.59
N ARG A 595 -36.08 -11.46 8.80
CA ARG A 595 -34.72 -11.04 9.13
C ARG A 595 -33.73 -12.18 9.01
N HIS A 596 -34.06 -13.34 9.57
CA HIS A 596 -33.20 -14.51 9.53
C HIS A 596 -32.97 -15.01 8.10
N MET A 597 -34.00 -15.06 7.26
CA MET A 597 -33.86 -15.47 5.86
C MET A 597 -32.88 -14.57 5.08
N ASN A 598 -32.94 -13.24 5.30
CA ASN A 598 -32.00 -12.31 4.68
C ASN A 598 -30.56 -12.55 5.16
N LEU A 599 -30.37 -12.78 6.46
CA LEU A 599 -29.06 -13.13 7.04
C LEU A 599 -28.54 -14.45 6.48
N LEU A 600 -29.38 -15.48 6.47
CA LEU A 600 -29.03 -16.83 6.06
C LEU A 600 -28.62 -16.89 4.58
N ARG A 601 -29.32 -16.14 3.71
CA ARG A 601 -28.97 -16.03 2.30
C ARG A 601 -27.52 -15.57 2.12
N TYR A 602 -27.11 -14.54 2.85
CA TYR A 602 -25.74 -14.04 2.78
C TYR A 602 -24.74 -15.07 3.33
N VAL A 603 -24.98 -15.59 4.54
CA VAL A 603 -24.06 -16.54 5.21
C VAL A 603 -23.83 -17.81 4.40
N LYS A 604 -24.86 -18.33 3.73
CA LYS A 604 -24.75 -19.53 2.88
C LYS A 604 -23.99 -19.28 1.56
N THR A 605 -24.16 -18.10 0.96
CA THR A 605 -23.55 -17.78 -0.35
C THR A 605 -22.12 -17.28 -0.22
N HIS A 606 -21.83 -16.49 0.80
CA HIS A 606 -20.52 -15.89 1.05
C HIS A 606 -19.75 -16.70 2.10
N SER A 607 -19.48 -17.96 1.78
CA SER A 607 -18.76 -18.87 2.67
C SER A 607 -17.25 -18.59 2.71
N ALA A 608 -16.57 -19.22 3.67
CA ALA A 608 -15.11 -19.21 3.77
C ALA A 608 -14.45 -19.74 2.48
N SER A 609 -15.05 -20.75 1.84
CA SER A 609 -14.55 -21.30 0.57
C SER A 609 -14.76 -20.33 -0.58
N PHE A 610 -15.90 -19.62 -0.64
CA PHE A 610 -16.14 -18.58 -1.65
C PHE A 610 -15.12 -17.44 -1.53
N TRP A 611 -14.82 -17.00 -0.31
CA TRP A 611 -13.76 -16.03 -0.02
C TRP A 611 -12.41 -16.48 -0.58
N GLY A 612 -12.01 -17.72 -0.29
CA GLY A 612 -10.73 -18.28 -0.75
C GLY A 612 -10.64 -18.37 -2.27
N LYS A 613 -11.68 -18.90 -2.92
CA LYS A 613 -11.73 -19.03 -4.39
C LYS A 613 -11.70 -17.68 -5.08
N SER A 614 -12.52 -16.73 -4.62
CA SER A 614 -12.56 -15.37 -5.20
C SER A 614 -11.21 -14.67 -5.13
N PHE A 615 -10.52 -14.79 -3.99
CA PHE A 615 -9.19 -14.20 -3.81
C PHE A 615 -8.15 -14.82 -4.75
N LEU A 616 -8.15 -16.15 -4.88
CA LEU A 616 -7.21 -16.87 -5.76
C LEU A 616 -7.49 -16.63 -7.25
N THR A 617 -8.76 -16.54 -7.65
CA THR A 617 -9.14 -16.20 -9.04
C THR A 617 -8.63 -14.81 -9.42
N ASP A 618 -8.78 -13.81 -8.55
CA ASP A 618 -8.26 -12.47 -8.80
C ASP A 618 -6.73 -12.45 -8.83
N LEU A 619 -6.07 -13.22 -7.96
CA LEU A 619 -4.62 -13.36 -7.97
C LEU A 619 -4.12 -13.97 -9.30
N GLU A 620 -4.78 -15.02 -9.79
CA GLU A 620 -4.44 -15.66 -11.05
C GLU A 620 -4.67 -14.72 -12.24
N TYR A 621 -5.79 -13.98 -12.25
CA TYR A 621 -6.06 -12.95 -13.25
C TYR A 621 -4.95 -11.90 -13.28
N MET A 622 -4.45 -11.45 -12.13
CA MET A 622 -3.35 -10.49 -12.06
C MET A 622 -2.03 -11.04 -12.64
N THR A 623 -1.76 -12.34 -12.52
CA THR A 623 -0.56 -12.97 -13.11
C THR A 623 -0.63 -13.16 -14.62
N THR A 624 -1.83 -13.23 -15.20
CA THR A 624 -2.06 -13.49 -16.63
C THR A 624 -2.21 -12.22 -17.46
N ARG A 625 -2.31 -11.05 -16.81
CA ARG A 625 -2.33 -9.76 -17.53
C ARG A 625 -1.00 -9.55 -18.26
N PRO A 626 -1.00 -9.30 -19.58
CA PRO A 626 0.21 -8.89 -20.27
C PRO A 626 0.66 -7.57 -19.64
N THR A 627 1.84 -7.57 -19.03
CA THR A 627 2.53 -6.37 -18.56
C THR A 627 2.66 -5.41 -19.74
N SER A 628 1.72 -4.47 -19.88
CA SER A 628 1.66 -3.51 -21.00
C SER A 628 2.76 -2.44 -20.95
N GLY A 629 3.86 -2.70 -20.26
CA GLY A 629 5.08 -1.92 -20.33
C GLY A 629 6.20 -2.81 -20.83
N THR A 630 6.46 -2.79 -22.13
CA THR A 630 7.72 -3.33 -22.66
C THR A 630 8.86 -2.56 -21.99
N LYS A 631 9.80 -3.29 -21.35
CA LYS A 631 11.02 -2.69 -20.83
C LYS A 631 11.72 -1.98 -21.99
N LEU A 632 11.89 -0.66 -21.87
CA LEU A 632 12.58 0.14 -22.88
C LEU A 632 14.00 -0.41 -23.10
N THR A 633 14.37 -0.62 -24.36
CA THR A 633 15.73 -1.05 -24.76
C THR A 633 16.61 0.17 -24.99
N LYS A 634 17.91 0.06 -24.71
CA LYS A 634 18.85 1.15 -24.99
C LYS A 634 18.94 1.34 -26.51
N LEU A 635 18.94 2.58 -26.99
CA LEU A 635 18.99 2.88 -28.42
C LEU A 635 20.31 2.39 -29.05
N PRO A 636 20.29 1.63 -30.15
CA PRO A 636 21.50 1.24 -30.89
C PRO A 636 22.00 2.44 -31.73
N PHE A 637 23.00 3.16 -31.21
CA PHE A 637 23.53 4.39 -31.83
C PHE A 637 24.13 4.20 -33.23
N GLU A 638 24.81 3.09 -33.49
CA GLU A 638 25.45 2.84 -34.79
C GLU A 638 24.43 2.46 -35.85
N GLU A 639 23.43 1.65 -35.48
CA GLU A 639 22.36 1.20 -36.37
C GLU A 639 21.51 2.36 -36.85
N ILE A 640 21.09 3.26 -35.95
CA ILE A 640 20.27 4.42 -36.34
C ILE A 640 21.02 5.36 -37.28
N ILE A 641 22.32 5.58 -37.08
CA ILE A 641 23.15 6.40 -37.98
C ILE A 641 23.27 5.72 -39.34
N HIS A 642 23.46 4.40 -39.38
CA HIS A 642 23.51 3.63 -40.61
C HIS A 642 22.20 3.71 -41.41
N CYS A 643 21.07 3.40 -40.76
CA CYS A 643 19.74 3.51 -41.36
C CYS A 643 19.45 4.94 -41.82
N TYR A 644 19.82 5.95 -41.02
CA TYR A 644 19.71 7.35 -41.42
C TYR A 644 20.49 7.61 -42.71
N THR A 645 21.77 7.23 -42.82
CA THR A 645 22.56 7.50 -44.04
C THR A 645 22.00 6.87 -45.31
N GLN A 646 21.40 5.68 -45.22
CA GLN A 646 20.81 4.96 -46.35
C GLN A 646 19.44 5.48 -46.78
N SER A 647 18.73 6.17 -45.88
CA SER A 647 17.37 6.63 -46.10
C SER A 647 17.32 7.88 -47.00
N SER A 648 16.24 8.02 -47.78
CA SER A 648 16.07 9.04 -48.80
C SER A 648 14.95 10.05 -48.51
N ASN A 649 13.99 9.71 -47.64
CA ASN A 649 12.94 10.61 -47.17
C ASN A 649 12.68 10.44 -45.65
N ARG A 650 13.19 11.39 -44.86
CA ARG A 650 13.36 11.24 -43.40
C ARG A 650 12.51 12.24 -42.62
N LEU A 651 11.74 11.75 -41.65
CA LEU A 651 10.97 12.58 -40.72
C LEU A 651 11.59 12.56 -39.32
N ILE A 652 11.94 13.73 -38.80
CA ILE A 652 12.57 13.90 -37.48
C ILE A 652 11.66 14.76 -36.61
N LEU A 653 11.18 14.19 -35.50
CA LEU A 653 10.29 14.81 -34.53
C LEU A 653 11.04 15.00 -33.21
N LEU A 654 11.14 16.24 -32.71
CA LEU A 654 11.93 16.57 -31.52
C LEU A 654 11.11 17.40 -30.53
N ASN A 655 10.97 16.93 -29.28
CA ASN A 655 10.48 17.77 -28.19
C ASN A 655 11.63 18.62 -27.60
N VAL A 656 11.52 19.94 -27.70
CA VAL A 656 12.63 20.84 -27.36
C VAL A 656 12.67 21.23 -25.87
N ASP A 657 11.58 21.04 -25.13
CA ASP A 657 11.40 21.60 -23.78
C ASP A 657 12.43 21.09 -22.76
N ASN A 658 12.80 19.81 -22.85
CA ASN A 658 13.77 19.18 -21.94
C ASN A 658 15.07 18.73 -22.65
N ILE A 659 15.09 18.67 -23.98
CA ILE A 659 16.20 18.13 -24.77
C ILE A 659 17.27 19.19 -25.09
N LEU A 660 16.87 20.40 -25.50
CA LEU A 660 17.83 21.47 -25.87
C LEU A 660 18.08 22.49 -24.75
N MET A 661 17.23 22.47 -23.71
CA MET A 661 17.23 23.46 -22.62
C MET A 661 18.01 23.01 -21.37
N GLY A 662 18.34 21.72 -21.26
CA GLY A 662 19.09 21.13 -20.15
C GLY A 662 18.24 20.79 -18.91
N GLU A 663 18.62 19.74 -18.20
CA GLU A 663 17.97 19.29 -16.96
C GLU A 663 18.01 20.39 -15.88
N GLY A 664 16.84 20.79 -15.37
CA GLY A 664 16.69 21.81 -14.31
C GLY A 664 16.08 23.15 -14.73
N SER A 665 15.73 23.34 -16.01
CA SER A 665 15.08 24.58 -16.49
C SER A 665 13.64 24.75 -15.98
N GLN A 666 12.92 23.66 -15.69
CA GLN A 666 11.55 23.72 -15.16
C GLN A 666 11.46 24.26 -13.71
N GLN A 667 12.57 24.26 -12.96
CA GLN A 667 12.67 24.76 -11.60
C GLN A 667 13.10 26.23 -11.50
N ARG A 668 13.40 26.89 -12.63
CA ARG A 668 13.85 28.29 -12.64
C ARG A 668 12.80 29.21 -13.26
N THR A 669 12.58 30.34 -12.63
CA THR A 669 11.64 31.40 -13.00
C THR A 669 11.88 32.06 -14.37
N ALA A 670 12.98 31.73 -15.06
CA ALA A 670 13.35 32.32 -16.35
C ALA A 670 13.36 31.26 -17.47
N ILE A 671 12.44 31.41 -18.43
CA ILE A 671 12.44 30.64 -19.67
C ILE A 671 13.73 30.97 -20.43
N THR A 672 14.68 30.02 -20.48
CA THR A 672 16.01 30.24 -21.06
C THR A 672 16.04 29.74 -22.51
N PRO A 673 16.60 30.47 -23.49
CA PRO A 673 16.64 30.03 -24.89
C PRO A 673 17.52 28.78 -25.09
N PRO A 674 17.31 28.01 -26.19
CA PRO A 674 18.13 26.85 -26.52
C PRO A 674 19.62 27.20 -26.61
N LYS A 675 20.49 26.28 -26.17
CA LYS A 675 21.95 26.48 -26.29
C LYS A 675 22.33 26.73 -27.76
N PRO A 676 23.29 27.63 -28.08
CA PRO A 676 23.70 27.93 -29.45
C PRO A 676 24.09 26.70 -30.28
N VAL A 677 24.65 25.69 -29.61
CA VAL A 677 24.98 24.38 -30.21
C VAL A 677 23.73 23.66 -30.74
N GLY A 678 22.65 23.61 -29.96
CA GLY A 678 21.42 22.94 -30.35
C GLY A 678 20.78 23.59 -31.57
N LYS A 679 20.79 24.93 -31.61
CA LYS A 679 20.31 25.70 -32.75
C LYS A 679 21.08 25.40 -34.04
N ARG A 680 22.42 25.40 -33.98
CA ARG A 680 23.27 25.07 -35.15
C ARG A 680 23.04 23.64 -35.68
N VAL A 681 22.82 22.68 -34.78
CA VAL A 681 22.53 21.29 -35.17
C VAL A 681 21.18 21.19 -35.87
N LEU A 682 20.14 21.87 -35.36
CA LEU A 682 18.84 21.94 -36.04
C LEU A 682 18.95 22.60 -37.42
N GLU A 683 19.65 23.72 -37.52
CA GLU A 683 19.89 24.42 -38.80
C GLU A 683 20.63 23.53 -39.81
N THR A 684 21.59 22.72 -39.34
CA THR A 684 22.34 21.77 -40.19
C THR A 684 21.46 20.61 -40.65
N LEU A 685 20.63 20.04 -39.77
CA LEU A 685 19.69 18.98 -40.14
C LEU A 685 18.63 19.47 -41.13
N CYS A 686 18.17 20.71 -40.98
CA CYS A 686 17.19 21.33 -41.90
C CYS A 686 17.81 21.79 -43.23
N ALA A 687 19.14 21.83 -43.34
CA ALA A 687 19.81 22.15 -44.59
C ALA A 687 19.83 20.97 -45.58
N ASP A 688 19.73 19.72 -45.09
CA ASP A 688 19.61 18.54 -45.94
C ASP A 688 18.16 18.43 -46.47
N PRO A 689 17.94 18.51 -47.80
CA PRO A 689 16.60 18.52 -48.38
C PRO A 689 15.85 17.19 -48.20
N ARG A 690 16.53 16.10 -47.80
CA ARG A 690 15.91 14.80 -47.50
C ARG A 690 15.27 14.75 -46.11
N ASN A 691 15.50 15.77 -45.27
CA ASN A 691 15.00 15.82 -43.91
C ASN A 691 13.79 16.75 -43.79
N THR A 692 12.72 16.23 -43.18
CA THR A 692 11.61 17.02 -42.66
C THR A 692 11.74 17.05 -41.14
N VAL A 693 12.02 18.23 -40.57
CA VAL A 693 12.23 18.38 -39.12
C VAL A 693 11.06 19.15 -38.49
N LEU A 694 10.38 18.53 -37.54
CA LEU A 694 9.33 19.14 -36.72
C LEU A 694 9.74 19.20 -35.25
N VAL A 695 9.57 20.38 -34.66
CA VAL A 695 9.83 20.66 -33.25
C VAL A 695 8.51 20.80 -32.50
N PHE A 696 8.34 20.01 -31.44
CA PHE A 696 7.25 20.14 -30.49
C PHE A 696 7.70 20.90 -29.24
N SER A 697 6.83 21.78 -28.75
CA SER A 697 7.06 22.48 -27.49
C SER A 697 5.74 22.86 -26.82
N ALA A 698 5.73 22.83 -25.50
CA ALA A 698 4.66 23.33 -24.66
C ALA A 698 4.71 24.87 -24.52
N HIS A 699 5.76 25.54 -24.98
CA HIS A 699 5.90 26.99 -24.90
C HIS A 699 4.95 27.73 -25.86
N ALA A 700 4.66 28.99 -25.51
CA ALA A 700 3.82 29.87 -26.32
C ALA A 700 4.48 30.21 -27.66
N ARG A 701 3.65 30.47 -28.69
CA ARG A 701 4.09 30.83 -30.05
C ARG A 701 5.10 31.97 -30.07
N SER A 702 4.86 33.03 -29.30
CA SER A 702 5.73 34.22 -29.23
C SER A 702 7.16 33.89 -28.78
N VAL A 703 7.29 32.96 -27.84
CA VAL A 703 8.58 32.49 -27.31
C VAL A 703 9.34 31.71 -28.38
N LEU A 704 8.66 30.78 -29.07
CA LEU A 704 9.28 29.93 -30.08
C LEU A 704 9.73 30.70 -31.32
N ILE A 705 8.96 31.70 -31.75
CA ILE A 705 9.36 32.63 -32.82
C ILE A 705 10.69 33.34 -32.47
N SER A 706 10.88 33.69 -31.20
CA SER A 706 12.11 34.37 -30.77
C SER A 706 13.34 33.45 -30.83
N TRP A 707 13.16 32.15 -30.60
CA TRP A 707 14.25 31.16 -30.52
C TRP A 707 14.62 30.55 -31.87
N LEU A 708 13.61 30.15 -32.64
CA LEU A 708 13.74 29.41 -33.90
C LEU A 708 13.23 30.26 -35.06
N ARG A 709 14.13 31.09 -35.63
CA ARG A 709 13.83 31.99 -36.75
C ARG A 709 14.02 31.35 -38.13
N ASP A 710 14.57 30.14 -38.21
CA ASP A 710 14.80 29.47 -39.50
C ASP A 710 13.46 28.99 -40.07
N PRO A 711 13.04 29.46 -41.26
CA PRO A 711 11.75 29.09 -41.84
C PRO A 711 11.69 27.61 -42.24
N ARG A 712 12.84 26.92 -42.38
CA ARG A 712 12.93 25.50 -42.73
C ARG A 712 12.52 24.56 -41.60
N VAL A 713 12.48 25.02 -40.35
CA VAL A 713 12.05 24.22 -39.20
C VAL A 713 10.53 24.27 -39.10
N GLY A 714 9.87 23.10 -39.03
CA GLY A 714 8.47 23.02 -38.65
C GLY A 714 8.32 23.18 -37.14
N ILE A 715 7.37 24.00 -36.68
CA ILE A 715 7.20 24.31 -35.25
C ILE A 715 5.76 24.02 -34.83
N VAL A 716 5.61 23.29 -33.73
CA VAL A 716 4.36 23.04 -33.03
C VAL A 716 4.45 23.65 -31.63
N ALA A 717 3.61 24.65 -31.39
CA ALA A 717 3.56 25.40 -30.14
C ALA A 717 2.34 25.03 -29.30
N GLU A 718 2.42 25.31 -28.00
CA GLU A 718 1.37 25.02 -27.01
C GLU A 718 0.82 23.59 -27.09
N SER A 719 1.72 22.60 -27.19
CA SER A 719 1.36 21.17 -27.19
C SER A 719 0.40 20.74 -28.30
N GLY A 720 0.34 21.50 -29.41
CA GLY A 720 -0.43 21.13 -30.59
C GLY A 720 -1.52 22.11 -31.01
N TYR A 721 -1.64 23.27 -30.36
CA TYR A 721 -2.67 24.25 -30.73
C TYR A 721 -2.28 25.08 -31.96
N TYR A 722 -1.06 25.60 -31.96
CA TYR A 722 -0.51 26.34 -33.10
C TYR A 722 0.55 25.49 -33.80
N PHE A 723 0.55 25.51 -35.12
CA PHE A 723 1.61 24.87 -35.89
C PHE A 723 2.00 25.70 -37.12
N ARG A 724 3.25 25.49 -37.55
CA ARG A 724 3.82 26.04 -38.78
C ARG A 724 4.61 24.94 -39.45
N PHE A 725 4.29 24.62 -40.70
CA PHE A 725 5.01 23.60 -41.46
C PHE A 725 6.36 24.13 -41.95
N PRO A 726 7.35 23.24 -42.19
CA PRO A 726 8.62 23.59 -42.81
C PRO A 726 8.42 24.40 -44.10
N LYS A 727 9.23 25.44 -44.31
CA LYS A 727 9.22 26.32 -45.50
C LYS A 727 7.93 27.16 -45.69
N SER A 728 7.01 27.14 -44.73
CA SER A 728 5.86 28.05 -44.68
C SER A 728 6.06 29.11 -43.60
N ASP A 729 5.67 30.35 -43.89
CA ASP A 729 5.69 31.45 -42.93
C ASP A 729 4.36 31.63 -42.19
N GLU A 730 3.30 30.90 -42.59
CA GLU A 730 1.97 31.03 -42.00
C GLU A 730 1.75 30.10 -40.80
N TRP A 731 1.35 30.67 -39.68
CA TRP A 731 0.89 29.93 -38.50
C TRP A 731 -0.58 29.55 -38.65
N GLN A 732 -0.88 28.27 -38.39
CA GLN A 732 -2.23 27.71 -38.49
C GLN A 732 -2.66 27.12 -37.14
N THR A 733 -3.97 26.99 -36.94
CA THR A 733 -4.59 26.32 -35.80
C THR A 733 -5.41 25.13 -36.28
N LEU A 734 -5.49 24.07 -35.47
CA LEU A 734 -6.33 22.91 -35.78
C LEU A 734 -7.83 23.21 -35.64
N THR A 735 -8.18 24.18 -34.80
CA THR A 735 -9.55 24.62 -34.51
C THR A 735 -9.76 26.05 -35.00
N GLY A 736 -10.99 26.39 -35.41
CA GLY A 736 -11.39 27.77 -35.71
C GLY A 736 -11.38 28.68 -34.48
N GLU A 737 -11.99 29.88 -34.55
CA GLU A 737 -12.09 30.78 -33.39
C GLU A 737 -12.67 30.05 -32.17
N VAL A 738 -11.87 29.92 -31.11
CA VAL A 738 -12.28 29.23 -29.88
C VAL A 738 -12.78 30.26 -28.87
N ASP A 739 -13.93 29.98 -28.26
CA ASP A 739 -14.42 30.79 -27.14
C ASP A 739 -13.49 30.67 -25.94
N LEU A 740 -12.84 31.79 -25.56
CA LEU A 740 -11.93 31.87 -24.42
C LEU A 740 -12.66 32.23 -23.10
N SER A 741 -13.98 32.29 -23.10
CA SER A 741 -14.80 32.62 -21.92
C SER A 741 -14.55 31.68 -20.73
N TRP A 742 -14.22 30.41 -20.99
CA TRP A 742 -13.94 29.40 -19.96
C TRP A 742 -12.80 29.79 -19.01
N LYS A 743 -11.82 30.57 -19.47
CA LYS A 743 -10.73 31.06 -18.61
C LYS A 743 -11.25 31.95 -17.48
N LYS A 744 -12.40 32.61 -17.66
CA LYS A 744 -13.05 33.41 -16.61
C LYS A 744 -13.62 32.55 -15.48
N VAL A 745 -13.93 31.27 -15.76
CA VAL A 745 -14.41 30.28 -14.78
C VAL A 745 -13.25 29.59 -14.08
N VAL A 746 -12.22 29.20 -14.85
CA VAL A 746 -11.06 28.46 -14.32
C VAL A 746 -10.14 29.34 -13.47
N ARG A 747 -9.94 30.60 -13.88
CA ARG A 747 -9.00 31.51 -13.21
C ARG A 747 -9.31 31.73 -11.72
N PRO A 748 -10.55 32.03 -11.29
CA PRO A 748 -10.88 32.18 -9.86
C PRO A 748 -10.57 30.92 -9.05
N ILE A 749 -10.83 29.73 -9.59
CA ILE A 749 -10.57 28.47 -8.91
C ILE A 749 -9.06 28.28 -8.72
N MET A 750 -8.28 28.40 -9.80
CA MET A 750 -6.82 28.30 -9.71
C MET A 750 -6.23 29.37 -8.77
N GLN A 751 -6.77 30.59 -8.81
CA GLN A 751 -6.33 31.70 -7.96
C GLN A 751 -6.56 31.41 -6.47
N TYR A 752 -7.73 30.87 -6.10
CA TYR A 752 -8.03 30.46 -4.73
C TYR A 752 -7.00 29.47 -4.17
N PHE A 753 -6.61 28.48 -4.98
CA PHE A 753 -5.57 27.53 -4.58
C PHE A 753 -4.16 28.12 -4.61
N THR A 754 -3.88 29.06 -5.52
CA THR A 754 -2.60 29.77 -5.54
C THR A 754 -2.37 30.59 -4.27
N GLU A 755 -3.38 31.34 -3.83
CA GLU A 755 -3.28 32.22 -2.65
C GLU A 755 -3.02 31.46 -1.35
N ARG A 756 -3.52 30.23 -1.24
CA ARG A 756 -3.32 29.37 -0.07
C ARG A 756 -2.14 28.40 -0.17
N THR A 757 -1.43 28.39 -1.31
CA THR A 757 -0.31 27.47 -1.56
C THR A 757 0.97 28.25 -1.86
N PRO A 758 1.77 28.61 -0.84
CA PRO A 758 3.03 29.33 -1.02
C PRO A 758 3.98 28.59 -1.97
N GLY A 759 4.56 29.30 -2.94
CA GLY A 759 5.42 28.74 -3.98
C GLY A 759 4.67 28.22 -5.23
N SER A 760 3.35 28.36 -5.28
CA SER A 760 2.57 28.03 -6.48
C SER A 760 2.36 29.25 -7.39
N ARG A 761 2.11 29.02 -8.68
CA ARG A 761 1.88 30.09 -9.67
C ARG A 761 0.94 29.63 -10.78
N ILE A 762 0.28 30.59 -11.43
CA ILE A 762 -0.57 30.35 -12.60
C ILE A 762 0.16 30.85 -13.85
N GLU A 763 0.23 30.01 -14.87
CA GLU A 763 0.66 30.36 -16.22
C GLU A 763 -0.56 30.32 -17.15
N ILE A 764 -0.82 31.42 -17.84
CA ILE A 764 -1.94 31.55 -18.77
C ILE A 764 -1.39 31.54 -20.19
N LYS A 765 -1.84 30.58 -21.01
CA LYS A 765 -1.53 30.45 -22.44
C LYS A 765 -2.79 30.69 -23.28
N ASP A 766 -2.69 30.69 -24.60
CA ASP A 766 -3.86 30.89 -25.46
C ASP A 766 -4.81 29.68 -25.43
N SER A 767 -4.26 28.46 -25.45
CA SER A 767 -5.03 27.20 -25.46
C SER A 767 -5.21 26.53 -24.10
N SER A 768 -4.47 26.99 -23.06
CA SER A 768 -4.41 26.31 -21.78
C SER A 768 -4.14 27.25 -20.60
N MET A 769 -4.48 26.79 -19.39
CA MET A 769 -4.10 27.39 -18.12
C MET A 769 -3.41 26.34 -17.26
N ILE A 770 -2.26 26.68 -16.69
CA ILE A 770 -1.42 25.76 -15.95
C ILE A 770 -1.17 26.31 -14.55
N TRP A 771 -1.48 25.51 -13.54
CA TRP A 771 -1.11 25.79 -12.16
C TRP A 771 0.14 24.99 -11.80
N HIS A 772 1.23 25.68 -11.50
CA HIS A 772 2.50 25.06 -11.11
C HIS A 772 2.64 25.06 -9.60
N TYR A 773 3.08 23.92 -9.05
CA TYR A 773 3.34 23.75 -7.61
C TYR A 773 4.72 23.15 -7.31
N GLY A 774 5.64 23.15 -8.28
CA GLY A 774 6.97 22.55 -8.11
C GLY A 774 7.89 23.22 -7.10
N GLU A 775 7.61 24.46 -6.70
CA GLU A 775 8.36 25.21 -5.68
C GLU A 775 7.64 25.23 -4.32
N THR A 776 6.57 24.45 -4.18
CA THR A 776 5.80 24.32 -2.93
C THR A 776 6.35 23.21 -2.06
N ASP A 777 5.87 23.10 -0.81
CA ASP A 777 6.21 21.99 0.07
C ASP A 777 5.86 20.63 -0.55
N SER A 778 6.77 19.66 -0.37
CA SER A 778 6.72 18.33 -1.00
C SER A 778 5.47 17.50 -0.67
N ILE A 779 4.76 17.84 0.41
CA ILE A 779 3.52 17.18 0.83
C ILE A 779 2.32 18.07 0.53
N PHE A 780 2.41 19.36 0.88
CA PHE A 780 1.29 20.28 0.76
C PHE A 780 0.92 20.59 -0.70
N GLY A 781 1.89 20.80 -1.58
CA GLY A 781 1.65 21.09 -3.00
C GLY A 781 0.82 20.02 -3.72
N PRO A 782 1.25 18.74 -3.68
CA PRO A 782 0.48 17.65 -4.28
C PRO A 782 -0.91 17.47 -3.67
N MET A 783 -1.09 17.75 -2.37
CA MET A 783 -2.42 17.73 -1.75
C MET A 783 -3.33 18.81 -2.34
N GLN A 784 -2.83 20.04 -2.45
CA GLN A 784 -3.56 21.16 -3.04
C GLN A 784 -3.89 20.92 -4.52
N ALA A 785 -2.97 20.29 -5.26
CA ALA A 785 -3.19 19.91 -6.66
C ALA A 785 -4.38 18.94 -6.82
N ARG A 786 -4.52 17.96 -5.91
CA ARG A 786 -5.61 16.97 -5.96
C ARG A 786 -6.97 17.58 -5.63
N ASP A 787 -7.01 18.41 -4.59
CA ASP A 787 -8.25 19.13 -4.23
C ASP A 787 -8.69 20.07 -5.37
N MET A 788 -7.72 20.74 -6.01
CA MET A 788 -7.98 21.56 -7.20
C MET A 788 -8.51 20.72 -8.36
N LEU A 789 -7.91 19.56 -8.62
CA LEU A 789 -8.31 18.68 -9.72
C LEU A 789 -9.78 18.28 -9.59
N LEU A 790 -10.21 17.82 -8.41
CA LEU A 790 -11.60 17.44 -8.15
C LEU A 790 -12.56 18.62 -8.34
N ASN A 791 -12.20 19.81 -7.85
CA ASN A 791 -13.03 21.00 -8.01
C ASN A 791 -13.14 21.45 -9.48
N LEU A 792 -12.05 21.35 -10.25
CA LEU A 792 -12.06 21.70 -11.67
C LEU A 792 -12.82 20.67 -12.50
N GLU A 793 -12.69 19.38 -12.22
CA GLU A 793 -13.43 18.32 -12.92
C GLU A 793 -14.94 18.45 -12.71
N ASP A 794 -15.38 18.77 -11.50
CA ASP A 794 -16.81 18.97 -11.18
C ASP A 794 -17.39 20.21 -11.90
N VAL A 795 -16.67 21.34 -11.87
CA VAL A 795 -17.12 22.60 -12.48
C VAL A 795 -17.08 22.56 -14.02
N LEU A 796 -16.11 21.85 -14.60
CA LEU A 796 -15.87 21.85 -16.05
C LEU A 796 -16.53 20.66 -16.78
N CYS A 797 -17.31 19.83 -16.08
CA CYS A 797 -17.89 18.59 -16.62
C CYS A 797 -18.70 18.75 -17.92
N ASN A 798 -19.30 19.93 -18.16
CA ASN A 798 -20.12 20.22 -19.34
C ASN A 798 -19.44 21.11 -20.38
N LEU A 799 -18.14 21.41 -20.21
CA LEU A 799 -17.36 22.21 -21.15
C LEU A 799 -16.41 21.32 -21.95
N PRO A 800 -16.05 21.70 -23.20
CA PRO A 800 -15.12 20.94 -24.03
C PRO A 800 -13.66 21.15 -23.57
N LEU A 801 -13.39 20.85 -22.30
CA LEU A 801 -12.10 21.06 -21.63
C LEU A 801 -11.65 19.76 -20.96
N GLU A 802 -10.34 19.53 -20.99
CA GLU A 802 -9.67 18.49 -20.23
C GLU A 802 -8.89 19.10 -19.07
N VAL A 803 -9.00 18.49 -17.90
CA VAL A 803 -8.15 18.75 -16.74
C VAL A 803 -7.16 17.59 -16.61
N LEU A 804 -5.86 17.90 -16.71
CA LEU A 804 -4.80 16.92 -16.71
C LEU A 804 -3.87 17.11 -15.50
N PRO A 805 -3.64 16.06 -14.70
CA PRO A 805 -2.61 16.07 -13.68
C PRO A 805 -1.23 15.91 -14.36
N GLY A 806 -0.25 16.72 -13.95
CA GLY A 806 1.13 16.61 -14.42
C GLY A 806 2.14 16.60 -13.27
N SER A 807 3.39 16.25 -13.59
CA SER A 807 4.48 16.32 -12.61
C SER A 807 4.68 17.77 -12.16
N ASN A 808 4.33 18.04 -10.90
CA ASN A 808 4.39 19.35 -10.26
C ASN A 808 3.48 20.44 -10.89
N ARG A 809 2.43 20.04 -11.61
CA ARG A 809 1.49 20.97 -12.26
C ARG A 809 0.09 20.40 -12.46
N VAL A 810 -0.91 21.25 -12.60
CA VAL A 810 -2.27 20.92 -13.06
C VAL A 810 -2.55 21.72 -14.32
N ILE A 811 -2.99 21.07 -15.40
CA ILE A 811 -3.19 21.70 -16.70
C ILE A 811 -4.68 21.64 -17.06
N VAL A 812 -5.28 22.78 -17.40
CA VAL A 812 -6.60 22.84 -18.05
C VAL A 812 -6.38 23.25 -19.50
N ARG A 813 -6.90 22.48 -20.45
CA ARG A 813 -6.76 22.75 -21.89
C ARG A 813 -8.05 22.39 -22.64
N LEU A 814 -8.16 22.86 -23.88
CA LEU A 814 -9.25 22.47 -24.79
C LEU A 814 -9.17 20.99 -25.16
N GLN A 815 -10.33 20.33 -25.18
CA GLN A 815 -10.46 18.93 -25.59
C GLN A 815 -10.16 18.77 -27.09
N GLY A 816 -9.50 17.68 -27.48
CA GLY A 816 -9.22 17.36 -28.89
C GLY A 816 -7.92 17.98 -29.44
N ILE A 817 -7.20 18.81 -28.68
CA ILE A 817 -5.85 19.26 -29.07
C ILE A 817 -4.86 18.13 -28.78
N GLN A 818 -4.48 17.39 -29.82
CA GLN A 818 -3.47 16.33 -29.72
C GLN A 818 -2.34 16.58 -30.72
N LYS A 819 -1.10 16.32 -30.28
CA LYS A 819 0.10 16.40 -31.14
C LYS A 819 0.00 15.46 -32.35
N THR A 820 -0.70 14.33 -32.20
CA THR A 820 -1.00 13.35 -33.25
C THR A 820 -1.84 13.92 -34.39
N ALA A 821 -2.82 14.79 -34.10
CA ALA A 821 -3.68 15.39 -35.12
C ALA A 821 -2.91 16.28 -36.11
N ILE A 822 -1.83 16.93 -35.67
CA ILE A 822 -0.95 17.72 -36.55
C ILE A 822 -0.16 16.79 -37.47
N LEU A 823 0.29 15.65 -36.95
CA LEU A 823 1.02 14.66 -37.76
C LEU A 823 0.12 14.05 -38.82
N GLU A 824 -1.14 13.74 -38.48
CA GLU A 824 -2.15 13.32 -39.43
C GLU A 824 -2.37 14.35 -40.54
N GLU A 825 -2.48 15.64 -40.20
CA GLU A 825 -2.60 16.71 -41.19
C GLU A 825 -1.33 16.88 -42.05
N LEU A 826 -0.14 16.73 -41.46
CA LEU A 826 1.13 16.73 -42.19
C LEU A 826 1.15 15.61 -43.22
N MET A 827 0.83 14.38 -42.79
CA MET A 827 0.80 13.18 -43.62
C MET A 827 -0.26 13.29 -44.74
N ARG A 828 -1.41 13.89 -44.45
CA ARG A 828 -2.49 14.16 -45.40
C ARG A 828 -2.09 15.18 -46.48
N ARG A 829 -1.34 16.23 -46.12
CA ARG A 829 -0.87 17.23 -47.11
C ARG A 829 0.21 16.65 -48.01
N SER A 830 1.13 15.87 -47.46
CA SER A 830 2.17 15.18 -48.25
C SER A 830 1.59 14.17 -49.24
N THR A 831 0.43 13.58 -48.95
CA THR A 831 -0.27 12.66 -49.88
C THR A 831 -1.17 13.36 -50.90
N GLN A 832 -1.58 14.62 -50.66
CA GLN A 832 -2.45 15.38 -51.57
C GLN A 832 -1.70 16.28 -52.56
N GLU A 833 -0.48 16.71 -52.25
CA GLU A 833 0.39 17.40 -53.20
C GLU A 833 0.78 16.44 -54.33
N SER A 834 0.09 16.61 -55.46
CA SER A 834 0.19 15.79 -56.67
C SER A 834 1.51 16.06 -57.42
N ASP A 835 2.65 15.77 -56.80
CA ASP A 835 3.93 15.69 -57.49
C ASP A 835 4.25 14.22 -57.77
N ARG A 836 4.46 13.87 -59.04
CA ARG A 836 4.73 12.51 -59.55
C ARG A 836 6.01 11.84 -59.00
N ASN A 837 6.64 12.44 -58.00
CA ASN A 837 7.89 12.01 -57.36
C ASN A 837 7.79 11.84 -55.83
N HIS A 838 6.59 11.81 -55.24
CA HIS A 838 6.45 11.64 -53.79
C HIS A 838 6.94 10.25 -53.35
N ARG A 839 8.12 10.21 -52.72
CA ARG A 839 8.68 8.98 -52.13
C ARG A 839 8.07 8.76 -50.75
N PRO A 840 7.64 7.53 -50.41
CA PRO A 840 7.14 7.24 -49.06
C PRO A 840 8.24 7.46 -48.02
N LEU A 841 7.86 7.74 -46.77
CA LEU A 841 8.80 7.91 -45.68
C LEU A 841 9.54 6.57 -45.42
N ASP A 842 10.87 6.60 -45.48
CA ASP A 842 11.73 5.44 -45.23
C ASP A 842 12.47 5.51 -43.88
N PHE A 843 12.40 6.66 -43.19
CA PHE A 843 12.96 6.85 -41.84
C PHE A 843 12.12 7.76 -40.96
N LEU A 844 11.89 7.35 -39.70
CA LEU A 844 11.29 8.18 -38.65
C LEU A 844 12.14 8.16 -37.38
N LEU A 845 12.45 9.34 -36.86
CA LEU A 845 13.03 9.51 -35.52
C LEU A 845 12.15 10.43 -34.68
N CYS A 846 11.53 9.90 -33.63
CA CYS A 846 10.73 10.67 -32.67
C CYS A 846 11.39 10.65 -31.30
N ILE A 847 11.86 11.81 -30.83
CA ILE A 847 12.50 11.95 -29.51
C ILE A 847 11.65 12.88 -28.65
N GLY A 848 11.19 12.38 -27.51
CA GLY A 848 10.29 13.10 -26.61
C GLY A 848 10.45 12.71 -25.13
N ASP A 849 9.61 13.28 -24.27
CA ASP A 849 9.56 13.01 -22.84
C ASP A 849 8.26 12.30 -22.43
N ALA A 850 7.88 12.37 -21.15
CA ALA A 850 6.69 11.69 -20.64
C ALA A 850 5.37 12.27 -21.22
N ASP A 851 5.36 13.53 -21.65
CA ASP A 851 4.17 14.17 -22.22
C ASP A 851 3.92 13.75 -23.67
N ASP A 852 4.86 13.02 -24.30
CA ASP A 852 4.82 12.56 -25.69
C ASP A 852 4.37 11.11 -25.85
N ASP A 853 3.91 10.44 -24.79
CA ASP A 853 3.62 9.00 -24.87
C ASP A 853 2.54 8.64 -25.90
N THR A 854 1.60 9.55 -26.12
CA THR A 854 0.56 9.45 -27.17
C THR A 854 1.17 9.41 -28.58
N LEU A 855 2.25 10.15 -28.84
CA LEU A 855 2.99 10.11 -30.09
C LEU A 855 3.70 8.76 -30.26
N PHE A 856 4.32 8.26 -29.19
CA PHE A 856 5.00 6.97 -29.23
C PHE A 856 4.02 5.81 -29.49
N ALA A 857 2.87 5.82 -28.84
CA ALA A 857 1.81 4.83 -29.07
C ALA A 857 1.27 4.89 -30.51
N TYR A 858 1.09 6.10 -31.07
CA TYR A 858 0.67 6.29 -32.45
C TYR A 858 1.63 5.63 -33.43
N PHE A 859 2.94 5.90 -33.32
CA PHE A 859 3.94 5.30 -34.23
C PHE A 859 4.19 3.82 -33.98
N ARG A 860 4.05 3.34 -32.74
CA ARG A 860 4.13 1.90 -32.44
C ARG A 860 3.04 1.11 -33.16
N LYS A 861 1.81 1.62 -33.21
CA LYS A 861 0.71 0.99 -33.97
C LYS A 861 1.05 0.83 -35.45
N TYR A 862 1.70 1.83 -36.07
CA TYR A 862 2.18 1.74 -37.45
C TYR A 862 3.32 0.73 -37.61
N HIS A 863 4.32 0.77 -36.71
CA HIS A 863 5.41 -0.20 -36.72
C HIS A 863 4.89 -1.65 -36.65
N ASP A 864 4.00 -1.93 -35.70
CA ASP A 864 3.42 -3.27 -35.51
C ASP A 864 2.57 -3.71 -36.72
N SER A 865 1.92 -2.77 -37.42
CA SER A 865 1.18 -3.07 -38.64
C SER A 865 2.11 -3.46 -39.80
N ILE A 866 3.29 -2.84 -39.92
CA ILE A 866 4.30 -3.14 -40.94
C ILE A 866 4.94 -4.51 -40.63
N THR A 867 5.34 -4.77 -39.38
CA THR A 867 5.98 -6.05 -39.01
C THR A 867 5.05 -7.25 -39.11
N ASN A 868 3.74 -7.08 -38.85
CA ASN A 868 2.77 -8.17 -38.97
C ASN A 868 2.38 -8.48 -40.42
N GLN A 869 2.54 -7.55 -41.37
CA GLN A 869 2.33 -7.81 -42.80
C GLN A 869 3.43 -8.72 -43.38
N ASP A 870 4.68 -8.61 -42.90
CA ASP A 870 5.79 -9.48 -43.32
C ASP A 870 5.68 -10.92 -42.76
N ALA A 871 4.90 -11.12 -41.69
CA ALA A 871 4.70 -12.43 -41.05
C ALA A 871 3.51 -13.23 -41.62
N ALA A 872 2.59 -12.58 -42.34
CA ALA A 872 1.40 -13.22 -42.90
C ALA A 872 1.56 -13.47 -44.41
N GLY A 873 1.84 -14.72 -44.79
CA GLY A 873 1.69 -15.17 -46.19
C GLY A 873 0.27 -14.96 -46.73
N PRO A 874 0.05 -15.02 -48.05
CA PRO A 874 -1.17 -14.52 -48.69
C PRO A 874 -2.41 -15.30 -48.22
N GLN A 875 -3.23 -14.67 -47.40
CA GLN A 875 -4.55 -15.18 -47.04
C GLN A 875 -5.64 -14.44 -47.79
N THR A 876 -6.48 -15.24 -48.44
CA THR A 876 -7.67 -14.89 -49.20
C THR A 876 -8.63 -14.06 -48.35
N VAL A 877 -8.95 -12.85 -48.82
CA VAL A 877 -9.97 -11.97 -48.24
C VAL A 877 -11.32 -12.67 -48.31
N LYS A 878 -11.83 -13.14 -47.17
CA LYS A 878 -13.27 -13.37 -46.98
C LYS A 878 -13.90 -12.04 -46.58
N GLN A 879 -14.78 -11.53 -47.44
CA GLN A 879 -15.67 -10.42 -47.14
C GLN A 879 -16.56 -10.80 -45.95
N THR A 880 -16.46 -10.05 -44.86
CA THR A 880 -17.47 -10.07 -43.79
C THR A 880 -18.24 -8.76 -43.88
N GLU A 881 -19.49 -8.86 -44.31
CA GLU A 881 -20.44 -7.76 -44.39
C GLU A 881 -20.56 -7.08 -43.02
N THR A 882 -20.30 -5.77 -42.97
CA THR A 882 -20.64 -4.94 -41.82
C THR A 882 -21.86 -4.11 -42.19
N SER A 883 -22.91 -4.29 -41.40
CA SER A 883 -24.25 -3.74 -41.53
C SER A 883 -24.27 -2.21 -41.52
N MET A 884 -24.99 -1.65 -42.50
CA MET A 884 -25.35 -0.23 -42.56
C MET A 884 -26.23 0.14 -41.37
N VAL A 885 -25.73 1.02 -40.50
CA VAL A 885 -26.58 1.88 -39.66
C VAL A 885 -26.46 3.29 -40.23
N THR A 886 -27.54 3.75 -40.82
CA THR A 886 -27.71 5.11 -41.32
C THR A 886 -28.18 6.00 -40.18
N SER A 887 -27.36 6.95 -39.74
CA SER A 887 -27.84 8.16 -39.07
C SER A 887 -27.59 9.36 -39.98
N ARG A 888 -28.69 9.97 -40.41
CA ARG A 888 -28.73 11.30 -41.00
C ARG A 888 -28.53 12.29 -39.85
N ASP A 889 -27.58 13.21 -39.97
CA ASP A 889 -27.68 14.51 -39.31
C ASP A 889 -27.02 15.58 -40.18
N ASN A 890 -27.88 16.50 -40.63
CA ASN A 890 -27.53 17.82 -41.12
C ASN A 890 -27.18 18.68 -39.90
N ASP A 891 -25.93 19.12 -39.76
CA ASP A 891 -25.67 20.40 -39.09
C ASP A 891 -24.37 21.04 -39.61
N SER A 892 -24.46 22.31 -39.98
CA SER A 892 -23.47 23.04 -40.79
C SER A 892 -22.66 24.06 -39.98
N SER A 893 -22.29 23.74 -38.74
CA SER A 893 -21.58 24.69 -37.87
C SER A 893 -20.74 24.00 -36.79
N THR A 894 -19.73 23.24 -37.22
CA THR A 894 -18.42 23.02 -36.55
C THR A 894 -17.69 21.92 -37.33
N ARG A 895 -16.65 22.28 -38.10
CA ARG A 895 -15.77 21.27 -38.71
C ARG A 895 -14.89 20.65 -37.63
N ILE A 896 -15.40 19.68 -36.90
CA ILE A 896 -14.54 18.72 -36.19
C ILE A 896 -14.08 17.72 -37.25
N MET A 897 -12.80 17.76 -37.60
CA MET A 897 -12.23 16.85 -38.59
C MET A 897 -12.31 15.40 -38.08
N ARG A 898 -12.77 14.48 -38.93
CA ARG A 898 -12.85 13.05 -38.60
C ARG A 898 -11.43 12.45 -38.55
N PRO A 899 -11.14 11.51 -37.62
CA PRO A 899 -9.90 10.75 -37.62
C PRO A 899 -9.72 9.96 -38.92
N LEU A 900 -8.48 9.83 -39.40
CA LEU A 900 -8.15 8.97 -40.53
C LEU A 900 -8.53 7.51 -40.22
N GLN A 901 -9.28 6.87 -41.12
CA GLN A 901 -9.53 5.43 -41.06
C GLN A 901 -8.24 4.68 -41.39
N THR A 902 -8.02 3.54 -40.76
CA THR A 902 -6.78 2.72 -40.78
C THR A 902 -6.39 2.11 -42.14
N ASN A 903 -6.94 2.61 -43.26
CA ASN A 903 -6.70 2.09 -44.61
C ASN A 903 -5.80 2.99 -45.48
N ASP A 904 -5.26 4.10 -44.96
CA ASP A 904 -4.29 4.94 -45.70
C ASP A 904 -2.84 4.40 -45.55
N THR A 905 -2.60 3.20 -46.07
CA THR A 905 -1.33 2.47 -45.98
C THR A 905 -0.22 2.96 -46.95
N ASN A 906 -0.32 4.17 -47.50
CA ASN A 906 0.63 4.69 -48.51
C ASN A 906 1.64 5.74 -48.00
N VAL A 907 1.70 6.00 -46.69
CA VAL A 907 2.56 7.06 -46.12
C VAL A 907 3.99 6.58 -45.79
N PHE A 908 4.13 5.34 -45.30
CA PHE A 908 5.42 4.74 -44.94
C PHE A 908 5.80 3.65 -45.95
N SER A 909 7.11 3.53 -46.22
CA SER A 909 7.65 2.39 -46.97
C SER A 909 7.45 1.09 -46.19
N SER A 910 7.30 -0.05 -46.89
CA SER A 910 7.21 -1.38 -46.26
C SER A 910 8.46 -1.74 -45.46
N GLN A 911 9.59 -1.07 -45.69
CA GLN A 911 10.85 -1.23 -44.95
C GLN A 911 11.23 0.02 -44.13
N ALA A 912 10.28 0.87 -43.77
CA ALA A 912 10.58 2.11 -43.06
C ALA A 912 11.20 1.85 -41.68
N ALA A 913 12.35 2.47 -41.40
CA ALA A 913 13.01 2.38 -40.10
C ALA A 913 12.38 3.38 -39.11
N ILE A 914 11.66 2.87 -38.10
CA ILE A 914 10.90 3.68 -37.14
C ILE A 914 11.56 3.62 -35.76
N TYR A 915 12.04 4.77 -35.28
CA TYR A 915 12.65 4.91 -33.95
C TYR A 915 11.85 5.89 -33.08
N THR A 916 11.29 5.40 -31.97
CA THR A 916 10.65 6.23 -30.94
C THR A 916 11.48 6.16 -29.65
N CYS A 917 11.88 7.31 -29.13
CA CYS A 917 12.84 7.42 -28.02
C CYS A 917 12.30 8.29 -26.89
N HIS A 918 12.19 7.71 -25.71
CA HIS A 918 11.88 8.43 -24.48
C HIS A 918 13.16 8.98 -23.81
N VAL A 919 13.12 10.23 -23.37
CA VAL A 919 14.22 10.91 -22.66
C VAL A 919 13.78 11.21 -21.24
N GLY A 920 14.43 10.59 -20.25
CA GLY A 920 14.13 10.82 -18.83
C GLY A 920 14.16 9.54 -17.99
N SER A 921 13.90 9.70 -16.68
CA SER A 921 13.94 8.61 -15.69
C SER A 921 12.64 7.78 -15.60
N VAL A 922 11.63 8.07 -16.43
CA VAL A 922 10.34 7.38 -16.40
C VAL A 922 10.46 6.03 -17.12
N LYS A 923 10.08 4.95 -16.43
CA LYS A 923 10.31 3.57 -16.90
C LYS A 923 9.11 2.91 -17.58
N LYS A 924 7.99 3.61 -17.71
CA LYS A 924 6.83 3.19 -18.52
C LYS A 924 6.60 4.23 -19.60
N SER A 925 6.91 3.86 -20.83
CA SER A 925 6.59 4.64 -22.02
C SER A 925 6.24 3.68 -23.16
N SER A 926 5.35 4.12 -24.04
CA SER A 926 5.04 3.47 -25.31
C SER A 926 6.19 3.61 -26.33
N ALA A 927 7.27 4.33 -26.00
CA ALA A 927 8.49 4.40 -26.81
C ALA A 927 9.15 3.02 -26.96
N MET A 928 9.87 2.81 -28.06
CA MET A 928 10.67 1.61 -28.31
C MET A 928 12.02 1.63 -27.60
N PHE A 929 12.60 2.82 -27.47
CA PHE A 929 13.94 3.02 -26.94
C PHE A 929 13.97 4.11 -25.86
N TYR A 930 15.04 4.14 -25.07
CA TYR A 930 15.30 5.21 -24.09
C TYR A 930 16.71 5.80 -24.20
N PHE A 931 16.85 7.04 -23.74
CA PHE A 931 18.12 7.70 -23.46
C PHE A 931 18.33 7.85 -21.95
N GLU A 932 19.52 7.50 -21.45
CA GLU A 932 19.88 7.63 -20.03
C GLU A 932 20.06 9.10 -19.60
N ARG A 933 20.57 9.95 -20.50
CA ARG A 933 20.84 11.37 -20.23
C ARG A 933 20.43 12.25 -21.41
N SER A 934 19.94 13.45 -21.12
CA SER A 934 19.65 14.48 -22.13
C SER A 934 20.86 14.82 -23.03
N GLY A 935 22.08 14.72 -22.49
CA GLY A 935 23.33 14.91 -23.24
C GLY A 935 23.58 13.87 -24.36
N ASP A 936 23.08 12.64 -24.20
CA ASP A 936 23.27 11.58 -25.19
C ASP A 936 22.43 11.81 -26.45
N VAL A 937 21.29 12.51 -26.31
CA VAL A 937 20.46 12.97 -27.45
C VAL A 937 21.24 13.95 -28.32
N MET A 938 21.95 14.90 -27.69
CA MET A 938 22.77 15.87 -28.42
C MET A 938 23.95 15.23 -29.16
N LEU A 939 24.50 14.12 -28.64
CA LEU A 939 25.53 13.35 -29.35
C LEU A 939 24.96 12.68 -30.59
N LEU A 940 23.78 12.07 -30.50
CA LEU A 940 23.08 11.50 -31.66
C LEU A 940 22.81 12.57 -32.72
N LEU A 941 22.18 13.69 -32.34
CA LEU A 941 21.82 14.75 -33.29
C LEU A 941 23.05 15.35 -33.98
N ARG A 942 24.19 15.46 -33.28
CA ARG A 942 25.47 15.85 -33.89
C ARG A 942 25.97 14.81 -34.89
N GLY A 943 25.89 13.52 -34.55
CA GLY A 943 26.24 12.42 -35.45
C GLY A 943 25.41 12.44 -36.75
N LEU A 944 24.09 12.68 -36.64
CA LEU A 944 23.21 12.83 -37.80
C LEU A 944 23.56 14.08 -38.63
N ALA A 945 23.82 15.22 -37.96
CA ALA A 945 24.15 16.49 -38.63
C ALA A 945 25.49 16.41 -39.39
N SER A 946 26.53 15.80 -38.82
CA SER A 946 27.82 15.61 -39.50
C SER A 946 27.69 14.77 -40.78
N ASN A 947 26.83 13.75 -40.78
CA ASN A 947 26.56 12.90 -41.95
C ASN A 947 25.66 13.58 -43.00
N SER A 948 24.85 14.58 -42.61
CA SER A 948 24.15 15.43 -43.58
C SER A 948 25.10 16.38 -44.31
N GLN A 949 26.13 16.90 -43.62
CA GLN A 949 27.14 17.77 -44.25
C GLN A 949 27.96 17.04 -45.32
N MET A 950 28.35 15.78 -45.09
CA MET A 950 29.08 14.98 -46.10
C MET A 950 28.26 14.64 -47.36
N ASN A 951 26.94 14.72 -47.29
CA ASN A 951 26.05 14.43 -48.43
C ASN A 951 25.60 15.68 -49.19
N THR A 952 25.89 16.88 -48.66
CA THR A 952 25.53 18.18 -49.26
C THR A 952 26.73 18.90 -49.88
N SER A 953 27.96 18.47 -49.55
CA SER A 953 29.19 18.71 -50.31
C SER A 953 29.34 17.69 -51.44
#